data_AF-A0A537NIP9-F1
#
_entry.id   AF-A0A537NIP9-F1
#
_cell.length_a   1.000
_cell.length_b   1.000
_cell.length_c   1.000
_cell.angle_alpha   90.00
_cell.angle_beta   90.00
_cell.angle_gamma   90.00
#
_symmetry.space_group_name_H-M   'P 1'
#
loop_
_entity.id
_entity.type
_entity.pdbx_description
1 polymer ?
#
loop_
_entity_poly.entity_id
_entity_poly.type
_entity_poly.pdbx_seq_one_letter_code
_entity_poly.pdbx_strand_id
1 'polypeptide(L)'
;MQSAFEAAHRARFGFVDASKSLVVEAASVEAIGASRKFAEPSLAIRENTNPEAARRTRFYSGGAWQEASVFTRDRLKPGDRIAGPAILIEPHQTLVVEAGWAARITERNHVVLERIVPLARRKAIGTEADPVMLEIFNNLFMSIAEQMGVSLQNTAYSVNIKERLDFSCAVFDAQGSLVANAPHMPVHLGSMDRAVETIIRENAGKIREGDVYAINAPYNGGTHLPDITVCTPVFDAPRREILFWVASRGHHADVGGISPGSMSPHATTIEQEGVYIDNFRLVEQGAFRERELEALLTGARYPARNPRQNINDLKAQIAANAKGAQELRKMLAEFGLPVVRAYMDHVQDNAAESVRRVIDRIHDASFAYEMDQGTWIKVKITVDKDKREATVDFTGTSPQQDSNFNAPEPVTRAAVLYVFRVMVDDDIPMNAGCLRPIRIVIPEHSMLSPKYPAAVVAGNVETSQAVTNCLFGALGALAAAQGTMNNLNFGNDQYQYYETICSGSPAGPGFDGTDAVHTHMTNTRLTDPEVLEFRYPVLLEDFHIRERSGGRGKWHAGDGVRRTIRFLEAMDCTILSGHRRVRPFGLFGGEPGQVGENWVRRQDGRMEKLQGCDATKIEPGEAIVIKTPTAGGYGDPSQRER
;
A
#
# COMPACT_ATOMS: atom_id res chain seq x y z
N MET A 1 29.71 -1.62 -22.39
CA MET A 1 28.29 -2.07 -22.33
C MET A 1 28.00 -2.73 -21.00
N GLN A 2 28.71 -3.79 -20.62
CA GLN A 2 28.54 -4.48 -19.33
C GLN A 2 28.58 -3.55 -18.11
N SER A 3 29.62 -2.73 -17.92
CA SER A 3 29.68 -1.83 -16.75
C SER A 3 28.54 -0.79 -16.70
N ALA A 4 28.06 -0.35 -17.87
CA ALA A 4 26.90 0.54 -17.95
C ALA A 4 25.60 -0.19 -17.58
N PHE A 5 25.45 -1.44 -18.02
CA PHE A 5 24.35 -2.31 -17.60
C PHE A 5 24.41 -2.58 -16.09
N GLU A 6 25.56 -2.98 -15.54
CA GLU A 6 25.71 -3.27 -14.11
C GLU A 6 25.46 -2.02 -13.24
N ALA A 7 25.91 -0.85 -13.68
CA ALA A 7 25.60 0.42 -13.01
C ALA A 7 24.09 0.72 -13.06
N ALA A 8 23.44 0.55 -14.21
CA ALA A 8 22.00 0.75 -14.36
C ALA A 8 21.19 -0.30 -13.56
N HIS A 9 21.63 -1.56 -13.57
CA HIS A 9 21.01 -2.66 -12.83
C HIS A 9 21.14 -2.44 -11.33
N ARG A 10 22.33 -2.06 -10.84
CA ARG A 10 22.51 -1.70 -9.42
C ARG A 10 21.66 -0.49 -9.03
N ALA A 11 21.57 0.53 -9.90
CA ALA A 11 20.75 1.70 -9.65
C ALA A 11 19.25 1.36 -9.59
N ARG A 12 18.80 0.38 -10.38
CA ARG A 12 17.39 -0.03 -10.45
C ARG A 12 16.99 -1.08 -9.41
N PHE A 13 17.86 -2.06 -9.16
CA PHE A 13 17.56 -3.25 -8.36
C PHE A 13 18.36 -3.32 -7.05
N GLY A 14 19.31 -2.43 -6.80
CA GLY A 14 20.09 -2.37 -5.55
C GLY A 14 21.27 -3.35 -5.45
N PHE A 15 21.34 -4.35 -6.32
CA PHE A 15 22.41 -5.35 -6.35
C PHE A 15 22.82 -5.73 -7.79
N VAL A 16 23.92 -6.48 -7.91
CA VAL A 16 24.36 -7.13 -9.16
C VAL A 16 24.72 -8.56 -8.83
N ASP A 17 24.21 -9.51 -9.60
CA ASP A 17 24.59 -10.92 -9.48
C ASP A 17 25.76 -11.21 -10.43
N ALA A 18 26.96 -11.29 -9.87
CA ALA A 18 28.18 -11.57 -10.62
C ALA A 18 28.26 -13.01 -11.16
N SER A 19 27.34 -13.90 -10.75
CA SER A 19 27.32 -15.31 -11.16
C SER A 19 26.47 -15.59 -12.39
N LYS A 20 25.67 -14.62 -12.86
CA LYS A 20 24.77 -14.76 -14.02
C LYS A 20 25.42 -14.17 -15.28
N SER A 21 25.29 -14.88 -16.40
CA SER A 21 25.65 -14.32 -17.71
C SER A 21 24.65 -13.24 -18.12
N LEU A 22 25.18 -12.15 -18.70
CA LEU A 22 24.33 -11.12 -19.32
C LEU A 22 23.85 -11.61 -20.68
N VAL A 23 22.53 -11.61 -20.88
CA VAL A 23 21.89 -11.98 -22.14
C VAL A 23 21.30 -10.73 -22.77
N VAL A 24 21.64 -10.46 -24.03
CA VAL A 24 20.98 -9.42 -24.84
C VAL A 24 19.77 -10.06 -25.49
N GLU A 25 18.59 -9.82 -24.93
CA GLU A 25 17.32 -10.38 -25.43
C GLU A 25 16.76 -9.59 -26.63
N ALA A 26 17.00 -8.28 -26.67
CA ALA A 26 16.57 -7.41 -27.76
C ALA A 26 17.60 -6.30 -28.04
N ALA A 27 17.72 -5.90 -29.30
CA ALA A 27 18.52 -4.76 -29.72
C ALA A 27 17.65 -3.82 -30.57
N SER A 28 17.53 -2.56 -30.16
CA SER A 28 16.87 -1.50 -30.92
C SER A 28 17.90 -0.58 -31.54
N VAL A 29 17.71 -0.24 -32.82
CA VAL A 29 18.53 0.76 -33.51
C VAL A 29 17.64 1.94 -33.86
N GLU A 30 17.97 3.12 -33.36
CA GLU A 30 17.32 4.37 -33.74
C GLU A 30 18.22 5.12 -34.74
N ALA A 31 17.69 5.37 -35.94
CA ALA A 31 18.36 6.18 -36.96
C ALA A 31 17.72 7.56 -37.01
N ILE A 32 18.40 8.56 -36.46
CA ILE A 32 17.94 9.95 -36.48
C ILE A 32 18.44 10.63 -37.75
N GLY A 33 17.55 10.81 -38.73
CA GLY A 33 17.83 11.55 -39.96
C GLY A 33 17.90 13.06 -39.72
N ALA A 34 18.73 13.76 -40.49
CA ALA A 34 18.76 15.22 -40.45
C ALA A 34 17.47 15.79 -41.05
N SER A 35 16.55 16.24 -40.21
CA SER A 35 15.45 17.11 -40.65
C SER A 35 16.00 18.48 -41.05
N ARG A 36 15.27 19.21 -41.90
CA ARG A 36 15.63 20.58 -42.31
C ARG A 36 15.72 21.45 -41.06
N LYS A 37 16.94 21.70 -40.57
CA LYS A 37 17.18 22.55 -39.40
C LYS A 37 16.74 23.96 -39.77
N PHE A 38 15.60 24.40 -39.23
CA PHE A 38 15.26 25.82 -39.20
C PHE A 38 16.26 26.48 -38.26
N ALA A 39 17.27 27.14 -38.83
CA ALA A 39 18.19 27.96 -38.06
C ALA A 39 17.45 29.25 -37.70
N GLU A 40 17.24 29.49 -36.40
CA GLU A 40 16.78 30.79 -35.92
C GLU A 40 17.78 31.87 -36.33
N PRO A 41 17.33 33.00 -36.90
CA PRO A 41 18.23 34.08 -37.28
C PRO A 41 18.86 34.70 -36.03
N SER A 42 20.18 34.86 -36.04
CA SER A 42 20.89 35.65 -35.04
C SER A 42 20.86 37.12 -35.45
N LEU A 43 20.39 37.98 -34.55
CA LEU A 43 20.29 39.42 -34.72
C LEU A 43 21.48 40.11 -34.07
N ALA A 44 21.90 41.24 -34.64
CA ALA A 44 22.99 42.04 -34.09
C ALA A 44 22.66 42.54 -32.67
N ILE A 45 23.54 42.24 -31.72
CA ILE A 45 23.47 42.72 -30.34
C ILE A 45 23.86 44.20 -30.30
N ARG A 46 23.10 45.01 -29.58
CA ARG A 46 23.47 46.39 -29.26
C ARG A 46 24.27 46.42 -27.95
N GLU A 47 25.44 47.04 -27.96
CA GLU A 47 26.26 47.23 -26.76
C GLU A 47 25.76 48.46 -25.95
N ASN A 48 25.72 48.33 -24.62
CA ASN A 48 25.38 49.39 -23.66
C ASN A 48 24.02 50.10 -23.88
N THR A 49 22.93 49.40 -23.60
CA THR A 49 21.59 49.99 -23.58
C THR A 49 20.86 49.76 -22.28
N ASN A 50 20.56 50.87 -21.60
CA ASN A 50 19.44 50.95 -20.67
C ASN A 50 18.21 51.33 -21.51
N PRO A 51 17.30 50.41 -21.82
CA PRO A 51 16.09 50.75 -22.55
C PRO A 51 15.25 51.76 -21.75
N GLU A 52 14.51 52.62 -22.46
CA GLU A 52 13.61 53.57 -21.81
C GLU A 52 12.29 52.89 -21.42
N ALA A 53 11.85 53.14 -20.20
CA ALA A 53 10.57 52.66 -19.71
C ALA A 53 9.42 53.39 -20.43
N ALA A 54 8.44 52.64 -20.92
CA ALA A 54 7.22 53.20 -21.52
C ALA A 54 6.35 53.92 -20.48
N ARG A 55 6.32 53.41 -19.25
CA ARG A 55 5.65 54.03 -18.09
C ARG A 55 6.20 53.45 -16.78
N ARG A 56 5.77 54.01 -15.64
CA ARG A 56 5.97 53.42 -14.32
C ARG A 56 4.63 53.00 -13.72
N THR A 57 4.66 51.96 -12.89
CA THR A 57 3.51 51.45 -12.14
C THR A 57 4.01 50.77 -10.87
N ARG A 58 3.12 50.13 -10.10
CA ARG A 58 3.48 49.29 -8.97
C ARG A 58 2.90 47.88 -9.10
N PHE A 59 3.60 46.88 -8.55
CA PHE A 59 3.05 45.53 -8.34
C PHE A 59 3.43 45.02 -6.93
N TYR A 60 2.64 44.10 -6.39
CA TYR A 60 2.90 43.54 -5.07
C TYR A 60 3.76 42.27 -5.18
N SER A 61 4.94 42.27 -4.55
CA SER A 61 5.87 41.13 -4.55
C SER A 61 6.76 41.17 -3.30
N GLY A 62 7.12 39.98 -2.80
CA GLY A 62 7.96 39.84 -1.59
C GLY A 62 7.30 40.39 -0.32
N GLY A 63 5.97 40.47 -0.27
CA GLY A 63 5.22 41.00 0.88
C GLY A 63 5.15 42.53 0.96
N ALA A 64 5.52 43.24 -0.12
CA ALA A 64 5.42 44.70 -0.19
C ALA A 64 5.03 45.18 -1.59
N TRP A 65 4.50 46.41 -1.69
CA TRP A 65 4.34 47.09 -2.97
C TRP A 65 5.71 47.53 -3.51
N GLN A 66 6.00 47.16 -4.75
CA GLN A 66 7.23 47.50 -5.47
C GLN A 66 6.92 48.48 -6.61
N GLU A 67 7.67 49.58 -6.69
CA GLU A 67 7.65 50.47 -7.84
C GLU A 67 8.38 49.82 -9.01
N ALA A 68 7.75 49.80 -10.18
CA ALA A 68 8.17 49.03 -11.34
C ALA A 68 8.15 49.85 -12.62
N SER A 69 9.22 49.71 -13.40
CA SER A 69 9.28 50.25 -14.77
C SER A 69 8.60 49.29 -15.74
N VAL A 70 7.77 49.82 -16.64
CA VAL A 70 7.07 49.03 -17.66
C VAL A 70 7.75 49.22 -19.01
N PHE A 71 8.12 48.11 -19.63
CA PHE A 71 8.71 48.03 -20.97
C PHE A 71 7.75 47.32 -21.91
N THR A 72 7.76 47.69 -23.18
CA THR A 72 6.99 47.00 -24.21
C THR A 72 7.94 46.33 -25.19
N ARG A 73 7.61 45.12 -25.62
CA ARG A 73 8.51 44.24 -26.36
C ARG A 73 9.02 44.82 -27.68
N ASP A 74 8.19 45.61 -28.33
CA ASP A 74 8.46 46.33 -29.58
C ASP A 74 9.58 47.36 -29.45
N ARG A 75 9.85 47.85 -28.23
CA ARG A 75 10.89 48.84 -27.94
C ARG A 75 12.22 48.22 -27.53
N LEU A 76 12.26 46.90 -27.32
CA LEU A 76 13.46 46.19 -26.87
C LEU A 76 14.19 45.53 -28.03
N LYS A 77 15.52 45.62 -28.00
CA LYS A 77 16.43 45.06 -29.00
C LYS A 77 17.36 44.01 -28.38
N PRO A 78 17.88 43.07 -29.19
CA PRO A 78 18.96 42.18 -28.79
C PRO A 78 20.10 42.93 -28.09
N GLY A 79 20.47 42.48 -26.89
CA GLY A 79 21.45 43.14 -26.01
C GLY A 79 20.86 43.89 -24.83
N ASP A 80 19.61 44.34 -24.92
CA ASP A 80 18.97 45.11 -23.84
C ASP A 80 18.89 44.30 -22.55
N ARG A 81 19.14 44.98 -21.42
CA ARG A 81 19.00 44.44 -20.07
C ARG A 81 18.05 45.29 -19.24
N ILE A 82 17.16 44.63 -18.51
CA ILE A 82 16.17 45.25 -17.63
C ILE A 82 16.32 44.64 -16.25
N ALA A 83 16.79 45.42 -15.28
CA ALA A 83 16.78 45.00 -13.88
C ALA A 83 15.37 45.16 -13.29
N GLY A 84 14.95 44.18 -12.49
CA GLY A 84 13.71 44.28 -11.72
C GLY A 84 13.85 45.23 -10.52
N PRO A 85 12.75 45.77 -9.97
CA PRO A 85 11.36 45.48 -10.32
C PRO A 85 10.92 46.10 -11.66
N ALA A 86 10.42 45.28 -12.57
CA ALA A 86 9.96 45.72 -13.89
C ALA A 86 8.85 44.81 -14.44
N ILE A 87 8.08 45.35 -15.38
CA ILE A 87 7.06 44.61 -16.14
C ILE A 87 7.40 44.73 -17.62
N LEU A 88 7.56 43.60 -18.31
CA LEU A 88 7.75 43.54 -19.75
C LEU A 88 6.46 43.03 -20.40
N ILE A 89 5.83 43.87 -21.22
CA ILE A 89 4.60 43.54 -21.94
C ILE A 89 4.95 43.10 -23.36
N GLU A 90 4.55 41.88 -23.72
CA GLU A 90 4.60 41.35 -25.07
C GLU A 90 3.18 41.24 -25.65
N PRO A 91 3.00 41.05 -26.98
CA PRO A 91 1.68 40.95 -27.59
C PRO A 91 0.79 39.83 -27.01
N HIS A 92 1.39 38.76 -26.47
CA HIS A 92 0.70 37.57 -25.99
C HIS A 92 1.03 37.18 -24.54
N GLN A 93 1.88 37.94 -23.84
CA GLN A 93 2.24 37.67 -22.45
C GLN A 93 2.72 38.92 -21.71
N THR A 94 2.67 38.87 -20.38
CA THR A 94 3.27 39.90 -19.51
C THR A 94 4.25 39.22 -18.57
N LEU A 95 5.52 39.60 -18.67
CA LEU A 95 6.62 39.07 -17.86
C LEU A 95 6.89 40.02 -16.70
N VAL A 96 6.77 39.51 -15.47
CA VAL A 96 7.14 40.25 -14.26
C VAL A 96 8.58 39.93 -13.89
N VAL A 97 9.45 40.94 -13.90
CA VAL A 97 10.85 40.84 -13.49
C VAL A 97 10.93 41.32 -12.04
N GLU A 98 10.96 40.39 -11.10
CA GLU A 98 10.98 40.70 -9.67
C GLU A 98 12.31 41.34 -9.23
N ALA A 99 12.31 41.96 -8.04
CA ALA A 99 13.52 42.49 -7.43
C ALA A 99 14.61 41.40 -7.33
N GLY A 100 15.84 41.74 -7.75
CA GLY A 100 16.96 40.80 -7.76
C GLY A 100 17.04 39.89 -8.99
N TRP A 101 16.09 40.01 -9.92
CA TRP A 101 16.17 39.43 -11.26
C TRP A 101 16.48 40.48 -12.31
N ALA A 102 17.00 40.05 -13.45
CA ALA A 102 17.13 40.86 -14.65
C ALA A 102 16.63 40.07 -15.87
N ALA A 103 15.94 40.76 -16.78
CA ALA A 103 15.64 40.25 -18.11
C ALA A 103 16.72 40.70 -19.08
N ARG A 104 17.16 39.80 -19.96
CA ARG A 104 18.07 40.10 -21.06
C ARG A 104 17.47 39.63 -22.38
N ILE A 105 17.52 40.49 -23.40
CA ILE A 105 17.16 40.10 -24.77
C ILE A 105 18.39 39.50 -25.45
N THR A 106 18.31 38.23 -25.84
CA THR A 106 19.43 37.53 -26.50
C THR A 106 19.57 37.92 -27.97
N GLU A 107 20.67 37.52 -28.62
CA GLU A 107 20.85 37.64 -30.07
C GLU A 107 19.75 36.96 -30.89
N ARG A 108 19.07 35.95 -30.33
CA ARG A 108 17.92 35.29 -30.97
C ARG A 108 16.60 35.95 -30.63
N ASN A 109 16.63 37.13 -30.01
CA ASN A 109 15.47 37.87 -29.56
C ASN A 109 14.66 37.17 -28.44
N HIS A 110 15.26 36.19 -27.74
CA HIS A 110 14.63 35.54 -26.59
C HIS A 110 14.74 36.42 -25.35
N VAL A 111 13.75 36.36 -24.47
CA VAL A 111 13.85 36.96 -23.13
C VAL A 111 14.40 35.90 -22.18
N VAL A 112 15.59 36.14 -21.63
CA VAL A 112 16.18 35.29 -20.58
C VAL A 112 16.07 36.03 -19.25
N LEU A 113 15.41 35.40 -18.27
CA LEU A 113 15.39 35.88 -16.90
C LEU A 113 16.54 35.25 -16.13
N GLU A 114 17.37 36.09 -15.55
CA GLU A 114 18.53 35.69 -14.76
C GLU A 114 18.45 36.34 -13.38
N ARG A 115 18.69 35.55 -12.34
CA ARG A 115 18.78 36.08 -10.97
C ARG A 115 20.15 36.70 -10.79
N ILE A 116 20.18 38.03 -10.67
CA ILE A 116 21.40 38.82 -10.51
C ILE A 116 21.74 39.10 -9.04
N VAL A 117 20.77 38.94 -8.13
CA VAL A 117 20.99 38.99 -6.69
C VAL A 117 20.76 37.59 -6.11
N PRO A 118 21.76 36.98 -5.45
CA PRO A 118 21.59 35.70 -4.77
C PRO A 118 20.37 35.73 -3.84
N LEU A 119 19.54 34.69 -3.88
CA LEU A 119 18.48 34.53 -2.90
C LEU A 119 19.15 34.43 -1.53
N ALA A 120 18.81 35.34 -0.61
CA ALA A 120 19.00 35.04 0.81
C ALA A 120 18.15 33.79 1.06
N ARG A 121 18.80 32.64 1.28
CA ARG A 121 18.09 31.42 1.67
C ARG A 121 17.19 31.82 2.83
N ARG A 122 15.87 31.67 2.66
CA ARG A 122 14.92 31.71 3.79
C ARG A 122 15.54 30.85 4.90
N LYS A 123 15.43 31.32 6.15
CA LYS A 123 15.95 30.68 7.39
C LYS A 123 16.15 29.19 7.17
N ALA A 124 17.35 28.68 7.47
CA ALA A 124 17.59 27.25 7.57
C ALA A 124 16.35 26.63 8.24
N ILE A 125 15.66 25.75 7.52
CA ILE A 125 14.40 25.16 7.99
C ILE A 125 14.70 24.62 9.38
N GLY A 126 13.98 25.16 10.37
CA GLY A 126 14.19 24.79 11.76
C GLY A 126 13.65 23.39 12.02
N THR A 127 13.99 22.85 13.18
CA THR A 127 13.39 21.62 13.69
C THR A 127 12.03 21.86 14.35
N GLU A 128 11.57 23.11 14.44
CA GLU A 128 10.25 23.47 14.95
C GLU A 128 9.16 23.12 13.93
N ALA A 129 7.99 22.73 14.45
CA ALA A 129 6.84 22.38 13.63
C ALA A 129 6.28 23.62 12.92
N ASP A 130 6.43 23.67 11.60
CA ASP A 130 5.77 24.64 10.72
C ASP A 130 4.66 23.92 9.95
N PRO A 131 3.41 24.42 9.94
CA PRO A 131 2.28 23.74 9.29
C PRO A 131 2.47 23.50 7.79
N VAL A 132 3.15 24.41 7.09
CA VAL A 132 3.41 24.27 5.65
C VAL A 132 4.45 23.18 5.43
N MET A 133 5.52 23.20 6.22
CA MET A 133 6.56 22.18 6.15
C MET A 133 6.05 20.82 6.60
N LEU A 134 5.14 20.74 7.56
CA LEU A 134 4.51 19.50 8.00
C LEU A 134 3.80 18.82 6.83
N GLU A 135 3.01 19.60 6.08
CA GLU A 135 2.32 19.10 4.89
C GLU A 135 3.30 18.71 3.77
N ILE A 136 4.36 19.49 3.57
CA ILE A 136 5.42 19.15 2.61
C ILE A 136 6.08 17.82 2.98
N PHE A 137 6.53 17.66 4.23
CA PHE A 137 7.21 16.44 4.68
C PHE A 137 6.27 15.23 4.67
N ASN A 138 5.00 15.42 5.04
CA ASN A 138 3.97 14.39 4.92
C ASN A 138 3.90 13.86 3.48
N ASN A 139 3.74 14.74 2.49
CA ASN A 139 3.69 14.37 1.08
C ASN A 139 5.02 13.78 0.58
N LEU A 140 6.17 14.26 1.06
CA LEU A 140 7.48 13.70 0.68
C LEU A 140 7.62 12.26 1.16
N PHE A 141 7.32 11.96 2.44
CA PHE A 141 7.44 10.60 2.97
C PHE A 141 6.47 9.64 2.26
N MET A 142 5.24 10.09 2.00
CA MET A 142 4.25 9.33 1.23
C MET A 142 4.73 9.07 -0.21
N SER A 143 5.23 10.09 -0.89
CA SER A 143 5.76 9.98 -2.26
C SER A 143 6.92 8.99 -2.34
N ILE A 144 7.77 8.90 -1.32
CA ILE A 144 8.84 7.90 -1.26
C ILE A 144 8.25 6.49 -1.27
N ALA A 145 7.26 6.23 -0.41
CA ALA A 145 6.62 4.92 -0.33
C ALA A 145 5.86 4.56 -1.63
N GLU A 146 5.21 5.53 -2.27
CA GLU A 146 4.54 5.34 -3.57
C GLU A 146 5.53 5.02 -4.70
N GLN A 147 6.66 5.74 -4.74
CA GLN A 147 7.72 5.47 -5.72
C GLN A 147 8.33 4.07 -5.54
N MET A 148 8.44 3.58 -4.30
CA MET A 148 8.80 2.18 -4.03
C MET A 148 7.75 1.23 -4.63
N GLY A 149 6.46 1.50 -4.40
CA GLY A 149 5.36 0.69 -4.91
C GLY A 149 5.32 0.61 -6.44
N VAL A 150 5.51 1.74 -7.13
CA VAL A 150 5.63 1.79 -8.60
C VAL A 150 6.83 0.97 -9.09
N SER A 151 7.96 1.00 -8.37
CA SER A 151 9.12 0.18 -8.71
C SER A 151 8.81 -1.31 -8.54
N LEU A 152 8.16 -1.70 -7.45
CA LEU A 152 7.77 -3.08 -7.15
C LEU A 152 6.83 -3.62 -8.23
N GLN A 153 5.74 -2.90 -8.52
CA GLN A 153 4.77 -3.27 -9.54
C GLN A 153 5.42 -3.51 -10.91
N ASN A 154 6.31 -2.60 -11.33
CA ASN A 154 6.94 -2.68 -12.65
C ASN A 154 7.99 -3.80 -12.78
N THR A 155 8.52 -4.30 -11.66
CA THR A 155 9.62 -5.28 -11.64
C THR A 155 9.19 -6.67 -11.18
N ALA A 156 8.02 -6.79 -10.55
CA ALA A 156 7.46 -8.06 -10.11
C ALA A 156 7.11 -8.99 -11.28
N TYR A 157 7.13 -10.30 -10.99
CA TYR A 157 6.89 -11.36 -11.94
C TYR A 157 5.50 -12.00 -11.79
N SER A 158 5.00 -12.12 -10.55
CA SER A 158 3.67 -12.68 -10.28
C SER A 158 2.52 -11.75 -10.63
N VAL A 159 1.40 -12.36 -11.03
CA VAL A 159 0.13 -11.66 -11.27
C VAL A 159 -0.35 -10.95 -9.99
N ASN A 160 -0.14 -11.57 -8.82
CA ASN A 160 -0.53 -11.02 -7.52
C ASN A 160 0.11 -9.66 -7.22
N ILE A 161 1.43 -9.53 -7.37
CA ILE A 161 2.10 -8.27 -7.09
C ILE A 161 1.94 -7.29 -8.26
N LYS A 162 2.11 -7.77 -9.50
CA LYS A 162 2.16 -6.91 -10.69
C LYS A 162 0.80 -6.34 -11.11
N GLU A 163 -0.22 -7.19 -11.16
CA GLU A 163 -1.53 -6.83 -11.72
C GLU A 163 -2.52 -6.50 -10.61
N ARG A 164 -2.56 -7.34 -9.56
CA ARG A 164 -3.51 -7.19 -8.45
C ARG A 164 -3.09 -6.16 -7.40
N LEU A 165 -1.82 -5.73 -7.42
CA LEU A 165 -1.24 -4.80 -6.46
C LEU A 165 -1.30 -5.27 -5.00
N ASP A 166 -1.15 -6.58 -4.79
CA ASP A 166 -1.15 -7.20 -3.47
C ASP A 166 0.23 -7.06 -2.81
N PHE A 167 0.58 -5.82 -2.48
CA PHE A 167 1.83 -5.47 -1.82
C PHE A 167 1.67 -4.19 -0.99
N SER A 168 2.65 -3.83 -0.17
CA SER A 168 2.77 -2.50 0.44
C SER A 168 4.22 -2.10 0.61
N CYS A 169 4.47 -0.80 0.55
CA CYS A 169 5.79 -0.21 0.74
C CYS A 169 5.70 0.85 1.84
N ALA A 170 6.72 0.90 2.70
CA ALA A 170 6.73 1.76 3.86
C ALA A 170 8.13 2.25 4.23
N VAL A 171 8.15 3.41 4.87
CA VAL A 171 9.31 4.09 5.45
C VAL A 171 9.17 4.07 6.97
N PHE A 172 10.27 3.78 7.65
CA PHE A 172 10.34 3.69 9.11
C PHE A 172 11.49 4.53 9.64
N ASP A 173 11.36 4.97 10.89
CA ASP A 173 12.46 5.62 11.61
C ASP A 173 13.59 4.61 11.95
N ALA A 174 14.64 5.07 12.64
CA ALA A 174 15.78 4.23 13.02
C ALA A 174 15.40 3.08 13.97
N GLN A 175 14.31 3.24 14.73
CA GLN A 175 13.81 2.29 15.72
C GLN A 175 12.82 1.28 15.11
N GLY A 176 12.37 1.51 13.87
CA GLY A 176 11.42 0.65 13.17
C GLY A 176 9.97 1.11 13.28
N SER A 177 9.69 2.30 13.81
CA SER A 177 8.32 2.84 13.86
C SER A 177 7.89 3.32 12.47
N LEU A 178 6.66 2.99 12.08
CA LEU A 178 6.08 3.40 10.79
C LEU A 178 5.95 4.93 10.71
N VAL A 179 6.61 5.53 9.70
CA VAL A 179 6.54 6.96 9.39
C VAL A 179 5.53 7.25 8.29
N ALA A 180 5.58 6.47 7.20
CA ALA A 180 4.67 6.59 6.07
C ALA A 180 4.56 5.27 5.32
N ASN A 181 3.42 5.04 4.68
CA ASN A 181 3.19 3.90 3.79
C ASN A 181 2.37 4.32 2.57
N ALA A 182 2.60 3.66 1.44
CA ALA A 182 1.69 3.79 0.32
C ALA A 182 0.37 3.04 0.61
N PRO A 183 -0.81 3.63 0.30
CA PRO A 183 -2.12 3.09 0.67
C PRO A 183 -2.52 1.93 -0.26
N HIS A 184 -1.83 0.80 -0.11
CA HIS A 184 -2.15 -0.43 -0.85
C HIS A 184 -3.03 -1.35 -0.02
N MET A 185 -2.50 -2.21 0.86
CA MET A 185 -3.30 -3.13 1.69
C MET A 185 -3.39 -2.68 3.15
N PRO A 186 -4.60 -2.42 3.69
CA PRO A 186 -4.76 -2.01 5.08
C PRO A 186 -4.27 -2.99 6.14
N VAL A 187 -4.27 -4.30 5.86
CA VAL A 187 -3.80 -5.32 6.82
C VAL A 187 -2.27 -5.30 7.02
N HIS A 188 -1.52 -4.77 6.04
CA HIS A 188 -0.08 -4.56 6.20
C HIS A 188 0.24 -3.41 7.18
N LEU A 189 -0.74 -2.53 7.43
CA LEU A 189 -0.60 -1.35 8.28
C LEU A 189 -0.51 -1.79 9.75
N GLY A 190 0.53 -1.39 10.47
CA GLY A 190 0.70 -1.77 11.88
C GLY A 190 1.09 -3.23 12.13
N SER A 191 1.37 -4.01 11.08
CA SER A 191 2.07 -5.30 11.19
C SER A 191 3.49 -5.25 10.62
N MET A 192 3.77 -4.41 9.62
CA MET A 192 5.12 -4.26 9.06
C MET A 192 6.14 -3.64 10.04
N ASP A 193 5.71 -2.75 10.94
CA ASP A 193 6.56 -2.17 12.01
C ASP A 193 7.11 -3.28 12.92
N ARG A 194 6.26 -4.21 13.36
CA ARG A 194 6.67 -5.39 14.16
C ARG A 194 7.70 -6.25 13.42
N ALA A 195 7.55 -6.44 12.11
CA ALA A 195 8.52 -7.19 11.30
C ALA A 195 9.88 -6.49 11.26
N VAL A 196 9.90 -5.17 11.06
CA VAL A 196 11.14 -4.37 11.06
C VAL A 196 11.78 -4.37 12.45
N GLU A 197 11.00 -4.17 13.51
CA GLU A 197 11.46 -4.24 14.91
C GLU A 197 12.08 -5.61 15.24
N THR A 198 11.48 -6.71 14.77
CA THR A 198 12.05 -8.05 14.94
C THR A 198 13.40 -8.19 14.23
N ILE A 199 13.50 -7.76 12.97
CA ILE A 199 14.77 -7.79 12.25
C ILE A 199 15.84 -6.96 12.97
N ILE A 200 15.49 -5.77 13.48
CA ILE A 200 16.40 -4.93 14.26
C ILE A 200 16.86 -5.66 15.53
N ARG A 201 15.92 -6.21 16.30
CA ARG A 201 16.17 -6.88 17.58
C ARG A 201 17.08 -8.10 17.42
N GLU A 202 16.78 -8.97 16.46
CA GLU A 202 17.49 -10.24 16.29
C GLU A 202 18.86 -10.09 15.62
N ASN A 203 19.06 -9.01 14.86
CA ASN A 203 20.33 -8.72 14.19
C ASN A 203 21.11 -7.57 14.85
N ALA A 204 20.77 -7.20 16.09
CA ALA A 204 21.42 -6.12 16.83
C ALA A 204 22.96 -6.30 16.84
N GLY A 205 23.69 -5.25 16.45
CA GLY A 205 25.16 -5.25 16.34
C GLY A 205 25.74 -5.97 15.11
N LYS A 206 24.93 -6.70 14.34
CA LYS A 206 25.38 -7.49 13.18
C LYS A 206 25.01 -6.85 11.83
N ILE A 207 24.03 -5.95 11.80
CA ILE A 207 23.56 -5.27 10.58
C ILE A 207 24.69 -4.42 9.97
N ARG A 208 24.90 -4.53 8.66
CA ARG A 208 25.86 -3.74 7.87
C ARG A 208 25.17 -3.08 6.69
N GLU A 209 25.80 -2.04 6.12
CA GLU A 209 25.29 -1.44 4.89
C GLU A 209 25.31 -2.46 3.75
N GLY A 210 24.23 -2.47 2.96
CA GLY A 210 24.04 -3.41 1.86
C GLY A 210 23.43 -4.74 2.30
N ASP A 211 23.18 -4.94 3.59
CA ASP A 211 22.39 -6.08 4.05
C ASP A 211 20.89 -5.87 3.73
N VAL A 212 20.20 -6.96 3.40
CA VAL A 212 18.73 -6.98 3.23
C VAL A 212 18.19 -8.26 3.86
N TYR A 213 17.06 -8.15 4.55
CA TYR A 213 16.46 -9.25 5.31
C TYR A 213 15.05 -9.58 4.79
N ALA A 214 14.63 -10.84 4.92
CA ALA A 214 13.27 -11.32 4.69
C ALA A 214 12.68 -11.97 5.93
N ILE A 215 11.38 -11.77 6.11
CA ILE A 215 10.56 -12.36 7.18
C ILE A 215 9.11 -12.51 6.71
N ASN A 216 8.51 -13.67 6.95
CA ASN A 216 7.05 -13.89 6.83
C ASN A 216 6.44 -14.51 8.10
N ALA A 217 7.27 -14.84 9.10
CA ALA A 217 6.86 -15.41 10.37
C ALA A 217 5.75 -14.59 11.05
N PRO A 218 4.51 -15.12 11.14
CA PRO A 218 3.37 -14.32 11.60
C PRO A 218 3.46 -13.94 13.08
N TYR A 219 4.12 -14.79 13.87
CA TYR A 219 4.39 -14.57 15.30
C TYR A 219 5.41 -13.48 15.57
N ASN A 220 6.12 -13.01 14.53
CA ASN A 220 7.22 -12.06 14.62
C ASN A 220 7.00 -10.81 13.72
N GLY A 221 5.74 -10.55 13.34
CA GLY A 221 5.34 -9.37 12.56
C GLY A 221 4.90 -9.66 11.13
N GLY A 222 4.99 -10.91 10.67
CA GLY A 222 4.28 -11.35 9.47
C GLY A 222 2.75 -11.33 9.68
N THR A 223 2.01 -11.37 8.58
CA THR A 223 0.54 -11.48 8.56
C THR A 223 0.11 -12.93 8.37
N HIS A 224 0.65 -13.57 7.34
CA HIS A 224 0.58 -15.00 7.03
C HIS A 224 1.80 -15.37 6.14
N LEU A 225 2.02 -16.65 5.85
CA LEU A 225 3.24 -17.06 5.13
C LEU A 225 3.39 -16.52 3.69
N PRO A 226 2.31 -16.38 2.89
CA PRO A 226 2.42 -15.78 1.56
C PRO A 226 2.94 -14.34 1.54
N ASP A 227 2.71 -13.58 2.61
CA ASP A 227 3.16 -12.19 2.71
C ASP A 227 4.61 -12.12 3.21
N ILE A 228 5.57 -12.03 2.30
CA ILE A 228 6.98 -11.91 2.65
C ILE A 228 7.35 -10.43 2.75
N THR A 229 7.89 -10.02 3.91
CA THR A 229 8.39 -8.67 4.16
C THR A 229 9.89 -8.62 3.94
N VAL A 230 10.35 -7.73 3.06
CA VAL A 230 11.76 -7.45 2.80
C VAL A 230 12.13 -6.13 3.48
N CYS A 231 13.12 -6.16 4.37
CA CYS A 231 13.56 -5.03 5.20
C CYS A 231 14.98 -4.60 4.82
N THR A 232 15.19 -3.30 4.57
CA THR A 232 16.49 -2.75 4.17
C THR A 232 16.88 -1.56 5.07
N PRO A 233 18.04 -1.59 5.74
CA PRO A 233 18.55 -0.48 6.53
C PRO A 233 19.10 0.63 5.63
N VAL A 234 18.88 1.88 6.02
CA VAL A 234 19.42 3.06 5.35
C VAL A 234 20.46 3.72 6.26
N PHE A 235 21.73 3.56 5.90
CA PHE A 235 22.85 4.12 6.66
C PHE A 235 23.15 5.58 6.30
N ASP A 236 23.81 6.27 7.24
CA ASP A 236 24.46 7.56 7.01
C ASP A 236 25.62 7.45 6.01
N ALA A 237 26.09 8.59 5.47
CA ALA A 237 27.18 8.60 4.49
C ALA A 237 28.50 8.00 5.02
N PRO A 238 28.89 8.24 6.30
CA PRO A 238 29.99 7.52 6.95
C PRO A 238 29.78 6.01 7.18
N ARG A 239 28.57 5.48 6.95
CA ARG A 239 28.20 4.06 7.10
C ARG A 239 28.32 3.51 8.53
N ARG A 240 28.03 4.36 9.52
CA ARG A 240 28.17 4.08 10.96
C ARG A 240 26.84 3.92 11.67
N GLU A 241 25.84 4.70 11.27
CA GLU A 241 24.55 4.77 11.94
C GLU A 241 23.42 4.43 10.97
N ILE A 242 22.48 3.61 11.41
CA ILE A 242 21.23 3.38 10.68
C ILE A 242 20.34 4.59 10.94
N LEU A 243 20.04 5.32 9.88
CA LEU A 243 19.20 6.52 9.95
C LEU A 243 17.71 6.16 9.88
N PHE A 244 17.36 5.22 9.00
CA PHE A 244 15.99 4.83 8.67
C PHE A 244 15.94 3.37 8.24
N TRP A 245 14.73 2.84 8.12
CA TRP A 245 14.46 1.61 7.40
C TRP A 245 13.44 1.83 6.29
N VAL A 246 13.55 1.01 5.26
CA VAL A 246 12.51 0.87 4.23
C VAL A 246 12.13 -0.59 4.14
N ALA A 247 10.85 -0.86 3.95
CA ALA A 247 10.38 -2.23 3.76
C ALA A 247 9.30 -2.31 2.69
N SER A 248 9.25 -3.47 2.04
CA SER A 248 8.18 -3.85 1.14
C SER A 248 7.66 -5.23 1.53
N ARG A 249 6.34 -5.38 1.56
CA ARG A 249 5.67 -6.66 1.75
C ARG A 249 4.92 -7.00 0.47
N GLY A 250 5.12 -8.20 -0.05
CA GLY A 250 4.46 -8.68 -1.26
C GLY A 250 3.79 -10.02 -0.98
N HIS A 251 2.58 -10.20 -1.50
CA HIS A 251 1.89 -11.47 -1.45
C HIS A 251 2.38 -12.38 -2.56
N HIS A 252 3.14 -13.42 -2.20
CA HIS A 252 3.60 -14.43 -3.14
C HIS A 252 2.47 -15.43 -3.43
N ALA A 253 2.26 -15.73 -4.72
CA ALA A 253 1.17 -16.61 -5.15
C ALA A 253 1.20 -18.00 -4.52
N ASP A 254 2.38 -18.53 -4.19
CA ASP A 254 2.58 -19.79 -3.47
C ASP A 254 3.95 -19.76 -2.79
N VAL A 255 4.01 -20.14 -1.53
CA VAL A 255 5.24 -20.36 -0.75
C VAL A 255 5.29 -21.80 -0.21
N GLY A 256 4.55 -22.72 -0.83
CA GLY A 256 4.43 -24.12 -0.44
C GLY A 256 3.15 -24.43 0.32
N GLY A 257 3.24 -25.38 1.25
CA GLY A 257 2.10 -25.83 2.04
C GLY A 257 1.33 -27.00 1.41
N ILE A 258 0.29 -27.48 2.08
CA ILE A 258 -0.45 -28.70 1.69
C ILE A 258 -1.37 -28.50 0.47
N SER A 259 -1.65 -27.26 0.06
CA SER A 259 -2.41 -26.94 -1.14
C SER A 259 -1.72 -25.84 -1.96
N PRO A 260 -1.90 -25.81 -3.29
CA PRO A 260 -1.50 -24.66 -4.11
C PRO A 260 -2.08 -23.37 -3.55
N GLY A 261 -1.31 -22.29 -3.62
CA GLY A 261 -1.72 -20.99 -3.10
C GLY A 261 -1.34 -20.75 -1.64
N SER A 262 -0.81 -21.76 -0.92
CA SER A 262 -0.45 -21.67 0.51
C SER A 262 -1.63 -21.32 1.44
N MET A 263 -2.85 -21.51 0.97
CA MET A 263 -4.08 -21.11 1.64
C MET A 263 -5.06 -22.29 1.80
N SER A 264 -4.60 -23.34 2.46
CA SER A 264 -5.42 -24.54 2.65
C SER A 264 -6.48 -24.32 3.73
N PRO A 265 -7.76 -24.68 3.48
CA PRO A 265 -8.84 -24.67 4.48
C PRO A 265 -8.63 -25.69 5.60
N HIS A 266 -7.76 -26.67 5.38
CA HIS A 266 -7.52 -27.78 6.29
C HIS A 266 -6.22 -27.62 7.10
N ALA A 267 -5.52 -26.49 6.97
CA ALA A 267 -4.34 -26.21 7.76
C ALA A 267 -4.73 -26.02 9.24
N THR A 268 -4.04 -26.76 10.10
CA THR A 268 -4.14 -26.71 11.57
C THR A 268 -2.82 -26.25 12.20
N THR A 269 -1.70 -26.49 11.51
CA THR A 269 -0.38 -25.99 11.89
C THR A 269 0.24 -25.08 10.83
N ILE A 270 1.07 -24.14 11.26
CA ILE A 270 1.74 -23.16 10.39
C ILE A 270 2.59 -23.82 9.30
N GLU A 271 3.22 -24.96 9.59
CA GLU A 271 4.01 -25.70 8.61
C GLU A 271 3.18 -26.14 7.40
N GLN A 272 1.89 -26.45 7.60
CA GLN A 272 0.98 -26.86 6.53
C GLN A 272 0.64 -25.70 5.59
N GLU A 273 0.92 -24.45 5.98
CA GLU A 273 0.71 -23.26 5.16
C GLU A 273 1.92 -22.96 4.25
N GLY A 274 3.09 -23.54 4.51
CA GLY A 274 4.26 -23.44 3.62
C GLY A 274 5.57 -23.07 4.30
N VAL A 275 6.45 -22.43 3.54
CA VAL A 275 7.82 -22.08 3.97
C VAL A 275 7.76 -20.97 5.01
N TYR A 276 8.20 -21.30 6.23
CA TYR A 276 8.31 -20.36 7.34
C TYR A 276 9.69 -19.67 7.34
N ILE A 277 9.70 -18.34 7.30
CA ILE A 277 10.88 -17.47 7.23
C ILE A 277 10.84 -16.51 8.42
N ASP A 278 11.63 -16.82 9.46
CA ASP A 278 11.68 -16.01 10.68
C ASP A 278 12.60 -14.79 10.53
N ASN A 279 13.83 -15.03 10.08
CA ASN A 279 14.84 -13.99 9.91
C ASN A 279 15.89 -14.51 8.95
N PHE A 280 15.74 -14.14 7.67
CA PHE A 280 16.64 -14.59 6.62
C PHE A 280 17.38 -13.40 6.01
N ARG A 281 18.70 -13.41 6.05
CA ARG A 281 19.52 -12.43 5.33
C ARG A 281 19.54 -12.77 3.83
N LEU A 282 18.75 -12.05 3.04
CA LEU A 282 18.61 -12.15 1.59
C LEU A 282 19.82 -11.62 0.83
N VAL A 283 20.35 -10.48 1.28
CA VAL A 283 21.54 -9.85 0.71
C VAL A 283 22.53 -9.64 1.84
N GLU A 284 23.77 -10.05 1.62
CA GLU A 284 24.88 -9.80 2.53
C GLU A 284 25.84 -8.80 1.89
N GLN A 285 25.90 -7.58 2.43
CA GLN A 285 26.79 -6.51 1.96
C GLN A 285 26.77 -6.30 0.43
N GLY A 286 25.57 -6.35 -0.17
CA GLY A 286 25.36 -6.19 -1.61
C GLY A 286 25.43 -7.48 -2.45
N ALA A 287 25.76 -8.64 -1.86
CA ALA A 287 25.75 -9.94 -2.53
C ALA A 287 24.43 -10.68 -2.28
N PHE A 288 23.67 -10.98 -3.34
CA PHE A 288 22.41 -11.71 -3.24
C PHE A 288 22.64 -13.21 -2.98
N ARG A 289 22.01 -13.73 -1.93
CA ARG A 289 22.20 -15.12 -1.44
C ARG A 289 21.21 -16.08 -2.10
N GLU A 290 21.24 -16.15 -3.43
CA GLU A 290 20.27 -16.90 -4.24
C GLU A 290 20.25 -18.40 -3.89
N ARG A 291 21.43 -19.01 -3.72
CA ARG A 291 21.54 -20.45 -3.43
C ARG A 291 20.94 -20.80 -2.06
N GLU A 292 21.19 -19.98 -1.06
CA GLU A 292 20.65 -20.20 0.28
C GLU A 292 19.16 -19.94 0.35
N LEU A 293 18.65 -18.97 -0.43
CA LEU A 293 17.22 -18.73 -0.56
C LEU A 293 16.53 -19.90 -1.28
N GLU A 294 17.11 -20.41 -2.35
CA GLU A 294 16.60 -21.59 -3.05
C GLU A 294 16.57 -22.81 -2.13
N ALA A 295 17.62 -23.04 -1.35
CA ALA A 295 17.67 -24.12 -0.36
C ALA A 295 16.62 -23.95 0.74
N LEU A 296 16.35 -22.73 1.19
CA LEU A 296 15.27 -22.42 2.15
C LEU A 296 13.89 -22.77 1.58
N LEU A 297 13.60 -22.32 0.36
CA LEU A 297 12.30 -22.51 -0.30
C LEU A 297 12.03 -23.97 -0.67
N THR A 298 13.07 -24.73 -1.02
CA THR A 298 12.97 -26.13 -1.45
C THR A 298 13.19 -27.15 -0.34
N GLY A 299 13.85 -26.75 0.75
CA GLY A 299 14.20 -27.62 1.88
C GLY A 299 13.13 -27.70 2.99
N ALA A 300 12.07 -26.89 2.92
CA ALA A 300 10.98 -26.94 3.89
C ALA A 300 10.16 -28.25 3.77
N ARG A 301 9.46 -28.62 4.84
CA ARG A 301 8.58 -29.82 4.87
C ARG A 301 7.53 -29.81 3.75
N TYR A 302 6.98 -28.63 3.47
CA TYR A 302 6.07 -28.38 2.36
C TYR A 302 6.66 -27.26 1.50
N PRO A 303 7.55 -27.60 0.55
CA PRO A 303 8.36 -26.62 -0.18
C PRO A 303 7.53 -25.77 -1.14
N ALA A 304 8.06 -24.62 -1.52
CA ALA A 304 7.46 -23.76 -2.53
C ALA A 304 7.37 -24.48 -3.88
N ARG A 305 6.22 -24.39 -4.55
CA ARG A 305 5.99 -25.05 -5.85
C ARG A 305 6.73 -24.36 -6.99
N ASN A 306 6.90 -23.04 -6.90
CA ASN A 306 7.58 -22.23 -7.92
C ASN A 306 8.66 -21.31 -7.30
N PRO A 307 9.75 -21.87 -6.77
CA PRO A 307 10.80 -21.10 -6.09
C PRO A 307 11.43 -20.04 -6.99
N ARG A 308 11.48 -20.28 -8.31
CA ARG A 308 11.98 -19.29 -9.29
C ARG A 308 11.12 -18.01 -9.30
N GLN A 309 9.80 -18.15 -9.25
CA GLN A 309 8.89 -17.01 -9.14
C GLN A 309 9.08 -16.29 -7.80
N ASN A 310 9.16 -17.02 -6.69
CA ASN A 310 9.42 -16.42 -5.37
C ASN A 310 10.71 -15.60 -5.35
N ILE A 311 11.81 -16.16 -5.88
CA ILE A 311 13.11 -15.48 -5.97
C ILE A 311 13.00 -14.19 -6.81
N ASN A 312 12.30 -14.23 -7.95
CA ASN A 312 12.14 -13.05 -8.81
C ASN A 312 11.31 -11.95 -8.14
N ASP A 313 10.23 -12.29 -7.45
CA ASP A 313 9.41 -11.33 -6.71
C ASP A 313 10.20 -10.73 -5.53
N LEU A 314 11.02 -11.52 -4.83
CA LEU A 314 11.92 -11.01 -3.79
C LEU A 314 12.97 -10.05 -4.34
N LYS A 315 13.49 -10.30 -5.55
CA LYS A 315 14.38 -9.35 -6.25
C LYS A 315 13.67 -8.03 -6.57
N ALA A 316 12.39 -8.08 -6.95
CA ALA A 316 11.57 -6.89 -7.18
C ALA A 316 11.35 -6.10 -5.87
N GLN A 317 11.13 -6.78 -4.75
CA GLN A 317 11.05 -6.13 -3.42
C GLN A 317 12.37 -5.47 -3.00
N ILE A 318 13.52 -6.11 -3.24
CA ILE A 318 14.84 -5.50 -3.01
C ILE A 318 15.00 -4.22 -3.85
N ALA A 319 14.54 -4.24 -5.11
CA ALA A 319 14.57 -3.09 -6.00
C ALA A 319 13.69 -1.93 -5.50
N ALA A 320 12.49 -2.25 -5.03
CA ALA A 320 11.58 -1.29 -4.41
C ALA A 320 12.22 -0.62 -3.20
N ASN A 321 12.83 -1.41 -2.30
CA ASN A 321 13.53 -0.88 -1.14
C ASN A 321 14.75 -0.02 -1.53
N ALA A 322 15.52 -0.42 -2.53
CA ALA A 322 16.65 0.37 -3.03
C ALA A 322 16.19 1.75 -3.52
N LYS A 323 15.04 1.82 -4.22
CA LYS A 323 14.41 3.08 -4.64
C LYS A 323 14.02 3.95 -3.44
N GLY A 324 13.39 3.38 -2.41
CA GLY A 324 13.06 4.11 -1.18
C GLY A 324 14.29 4.69 -0.49
N ALA A 325 15.35 3.88 -0.35
CA ALA A 325 16.61 4.31 0.23
C ALA A 325 17.32 5.40 -0.59
N GLN A 326 17.12 5.44 -1.91
CA GLN A 326 17.64 6.51 -2.77
C GLN A 326 16.90 7.83 -2.55
N GLU A 327 15.56 7.81 -2.51
CA GLU A 327 14.77 9.02 -2.32
C GLU A 327 14.95 9.61 -0.92
N LEU A 328 15.07 8.77 0.13
CA LEU A 328 15.43 9.21 1.47
C LEU A 328 16.77 9.96 1.48
N ARG A 329 17.78 9.45 0.77
CA ARG A 329 19.09 10.13 0.68
C ARG A 329 19.02 11.47 -0.06
N LYS A 330 18.17 11.59 -1.07
CA LYS A 330 17.94 12.88 -1.76
C LYS A 330 17.30 13.90 -0.81
N MET A 331 16.29 13.49 -0.06
CA MET A 331 15.66 14.34 0.96
C MET A 331 16.65 14.77 2.05
N LEU A 332 17.53 13.86 2.50
CA LEU A 332 18.61 14.19 3.43
C LEU A 332 19.59 15.22 2.85
N ALA A 333 19.92 15.11 1.56
CA ALA A 333 20.81 16.06 0.89
C ALA A 333 20.20 17.47 0.77
N GLU A 334 18.87 17.55 0.67
CA GLU A 334 18.15 18.82 0.54
C GLU A 334 17.88 19.49 1.89
N PHE A 335 17.36 18.75 2.87
CA PHE A 335 16.86 19.30 4.14
C PHE A 335 17.80 19.06 5.34
N GLY A 336 18.72 18.10 5.23
CA GLY A 336 19.59 17.70 6.34
C GLY A 336 18.92 16.78 7.35
N LEU A 337 19.71 15.91 7.99
CA LEU A 337 19.22 14.91 8.92
C LEU A 337 18.42 15.46 10.12
N PRO A 338 18.83 16.56 10.79
CA PRO A 338 18.09 17.07 11.94
C PRO A 338 16.66 17.48 11.60
N VAL A 339 16.47 18.12 10.44
CA VAL A 339 15.16 18.56 9.96
C VAL A 339 14.32 17.35 9.60
N VAL A 340 14.85 16.42 8.81
CA VAL A 340 14.10 15.22 8.40
C VAL A 340 13.62 14.42 9.62
N ARG A 341 14.49 14.18 10.62
CA ARG A 341 14.10 13.49 11.86
C ARG A 341 12.99 14.23 12.62
N ALA A 342 13.16 15.54 12.83
CA ALA A 342 12.16 16.34 13.53
C ALA A 342 10.78 16.28 12.83
N TYR A 343 10.74 16.35 11.50
CA TYR A 343 9.48 16.29 10.76
C TYR A 343 8.88 14.88 10.69
N MET A 344 9.68 13.81 10.80
CA MET A 344 9.11 12.46 11.02
C MET A 344 8.34 12.40 12.35
N ASP A 345 8.90 12.99 13.41
CA ASP A 345 8.25 13.05 14.73
C ASP A 345 6.98 13.90 14.68
N HIS A 346 7.06 15.10 14.08
CA HIS A 346 5.91 16.00 13.95
C HIS A 346 4.75 15.38 13.16
N VAL A 347 5.05 14.61 12.10
CA VAL A 347 4.03 13.88 11.32
C VAL A 347 3.33 12.80 12.16
N GLN A 348 4.07 12.09 13.01
CA GLN A 348 3.48 11.11 13.94
C GLN A 348 2.68 11.79 15.06
N ASP A 349 3.16 12.91 15.59
CA ASP A 349 2.46 13.69 16.62
C ASP A 349 1.12 14.24 16.09
N ASN A 350 1.11 14.75 14.86
CA ASN A 350 -0.11 15.22 14.20
C ASN A 350 -1.13 14.10 13.99
N ALA A 351 -0.67 12.89 13.61
CA ALA A 351 -1.54 11.72 13.48
C ALA A 351 -2.14 11.32 14.84
N ALA A 352 -1.34 11.32 15.91
CA ALA A 352 -1.82 11.05 17.26
C ALA A 352 -2.88 12.08 17.69
N GLU A 353 -2.65 13.37 17.47
CA GLU A 353 -3.60 14.43 17.80
C GLU A 353 -4.91 14.32 17.01
N SER A 354 -4.83 13.89 15.75
CA SER A 354 -6.01 13.67 14.90
C SER A 354 -6.88 12.53 15.42
N VAL A 355 -6.28 11.43 15.89
CA VAL A 355 -7.03 10.36 16.55
C VAL A 355 -7.61 10.83 17.90
N ARG A 356 -6.90 11.67 18.67
CA ARG A 356 -7.46 12.25 19.91
C ARG A 356 -8.74 13.05 19.66
N ARG A 357 -8.83 13.78 18.54
CA ARG A 357 -10.08 14.48 18.14
C ARG A 357 -11.25 13.54 17.87
N VAL A 358 -10.98 12.32 17.40
CA VAL A 358 -11.99 11.26 17.26
C VAL A 358 -12.39 10.73 18.63
N ILE A 359 -11.41 10.47 19.50
CA ILE A 359 -11.63 10.01 20.87
C ILE A 359 -12.55 10.97 21.64
N ASP A 360 -12.42 12.28 21.42
CA ASP A 360 -13.29 13.31 22.01
C ASP A 360 -14.78 13.15 21.62
N ARG A 361 -15.09 12.48 20.50
CA ARG A 361 -16.45 12.33 19.95
C ARG A 361 -17.08 10.96 20.17
N ILE A 362 -16.29 9.91 20.39
CA ILE A 362 -16.81 8.56 20.62
C ILE A 362 -17.16 8.31 22.10
N HIS A 363 -17.95 7.28 22.39
CA HIS A 363 -18.37 6.92 23.74
C HIS A 363 -17.99 5.47 24.05
N ASP A 364 -18.10 5.10 25.33
CA ASP A 364 -17.99 3.70 25.74
C ASP A 364 -18.96 2.84 24.94
N ALA A 365 -18.45 1.73 24.42
CA ALA A 365 -19.21 0.85 23.55
C ALA A 365 -18.77 -0.60 23.70
N SER A 366 -19.65 -1.52 23.31
CA SER A 366 -19.31 -2.94 23.24
C SER A 366 -20.06 -3.62 22.12
N PHE A 367 -19.42 -4.61 21.48
CA PHE A 367 -20.04 -5.41 20.44
C PHE A 367 -19.53 -6.84 20.49
N ALA A 368 -20.37 -7.76 20.02
CA ALA A 368 -20.01 -9.17 19.87
C ALA A 368 -20.38 -9.62 18.46
N TYR A 369 -19.41 -10.22 17.79
CA TYR A 369 -19.50 -10.65 16.41
C TYR A 369 -19.36 -12.17 16.32
N GLU A 370 -20.38 -12.84 15.80
CA GLU A 370 -20.34 -14.28 15.55
C GLU A 370 -19.75 -14.57 14.16
N MET A 371 -18.79 -15.47 14.10
CA MET A 371 -18.24 -15.98 12.83
C MET A 371 -18.92 -17.30 12.45
N ASP A 372 -18.84 -17.68 11.17
CA ASP A 372 -19.46 -18.90 10.65
C ASP A 372 -19.02 -20.18 11.39
N GLN A 373 -17.80 -20.21 11.92
CA GLN A 373 -17.23 -21.32 12.68
C GLN A 373 -17.86 -21.50 14.07
N GLY A 374 -18.73 -20.58 14.50
CA GLY A 374 -19.34 -20.58 15.84
C GLY A 374 -18.47 -19.89 16.89
N THR A 375 -17.37 -19.27 16.46
CA THR A 375 -16.50 -18.44 17.30
C THR A 375 -17.03 -17.02 17.42
N TRP A 376 -16.56 -16.31 18.44
CA TRP A 376 -17.00 -14.96 18.76
C TRP A 376 -15.80 -14.02 18.93
N ILE A 377 -15.84 -12.89 18.24
CA ILE A 377 -14.98 -11.73 18.53
C ILE A 377 -15.78 -10.77 19.39
N LYS A 378 -15.27 -10.41 20.57
CA LYS A 378 -15.91 -9.46 21.47
C LYS A 378 -14.99 -8.29 21.67
N VAL A 379 -15.54 -7.08 21.60
CA VAL A 379 -14.79 -5.86 21.87
C VAL A 379 -15.54 -4.99 22.86
N LYS A 380 -14.81 -4.42 23.80
CA LYS A 380 -15.25 -3.33 24.66
C LYS A 380 -14.32 -2.14 24.45
N ILE A 381 -14.88 -1.01 24.06
CA ILE A 381 -14.17 0.27 23.90
C ILE A 381 -14.52 1.13 25.11
N THR A 382 -13.49 1.58 25.84
CA THR A 382 -13.64 2.49 27.00
C THR A 382 -12.86 3.77 26.74
N VAL A 383 -13.45 4.93 26.98
CA VAL A 383 -12.89 6.24 26.63
C VAL A 383 -12.55 7.04 27.88
N ASP A 384 -11.29 7.42 28.02
CA ASP A 384 -10.83 8.40 29.02
C ASP A 384 -10.75 9.78 28.34
N LYS A 385 -11.76 10.62 28.59
CA LYS A 385 -11.86 11.96 27.98
C LYS A 385 -10.83 12.94 28.51
N ASP A 386 -10.36 12.77 29.75
CA ASP A 386 -9.39 13.66 30.37
C ASP A 386 -8.00 13.44 29.78
N LYS A 387 -7.63 12.17 29.54
CA LYS A 387 -6.39 11.81 28.86
C LYS A 387 -6.49 11.83 27.34
N ARG A 388 -7.72 11.84 26.81
CA ARG A 388 -8.03 11.68 25.38
C ARG A 388 -7.44 10.37 24.85
N GLU A 389 -7.64 9.30 25.61
CA GLU A 389 -7.18 7.94 25.32
C GLU A 389 -8.36 6.98 25.24
N ALA A 390 -8.25 5.94 24.42
CA ALA A 390 -9.24 4.87 24.34
C ALA A 390 -8.58 3.51 24.60
N THR A 391 -9.26 2.65 25.36
CA THR A 391 -8.90 1.24 25.53
C THR A 391 -9.82 0.38 24.67
N VAL A 392 -9.23 -0.38 23.75
CA VAL A 392 -9.91 -1.38 22.91
C VAL A 392 -9.57 -2.76 23.48
N ASP A 393 -10.52 -3.36 24.18
CA ASP A 393 -10.35 -4.61 24.91
C ASP A 393 -11.11 -5.76 24.24
N PHE A 394 -10.36 -6.77 23.80
CA PHE A 394 -10.88 -7.97 23.15
C PHE A 394 -11.18 -9.13 24.12
N THR A 395 -11.16 -8.88 25.42
CA THR A 395 -11.49 -9.87 26.46
C THR A 395 -12.86 -10.51 26.24
N GLY A 396 -12.90 -11.84 26.28
CA GLY A 396 -14.10 -12.63 25.99
C GLY A 396 -14.20 -13.13 24.55
N THR A 397 -13.26 -12.74 23.67
CA THR A 397 -13.06 -13.36 22.35
C THR A 397 -12.69 -14.84 22.51
N SER A 398 -13.14 -15.67 21.56
CA SER A 398 -12.92 -17.12 21.57
C SER A 398 -11.42 -17.50 21.70
N PRO A 399 -11.12 -18.64 22.34
CA PRO A 399 -9.76 -19.16 22.45
C PRO A 399 -9.17 -19.45 21.06
N GLN A 400 -7.87 -19.71 21.01
CA GLN A 400 -7.21 -20.24 19.80
C GLN A 400 -7.98 -21.46 19.26
N GLN A 401 -8.13 -21.53 17.95
CA GLN A 401 -8.85 -22.58 17.23
C GLN A 401 -7.89 -23.64 16.67
N ASP A 402 -8.38 -24.86 16.53
CA ASP A 402 -7.69 -25.96 15.82
C ASP A 402 -7.94 -25.88 14.30
N SER A 403 -7.78 -24.67 13.75
CA SER A 403 -7.95 -24.34 12.33
C SER A 403 -7.09 -23.13 11.98
N ASN A 404 -7.13 -22.70 10.72
CA ASN A 404 -6.36 -21.55 10.25
C ASN A 404 -7.01 -20.16 10.51
N PHE A 405 -8.17 -20.11 11.20
CA PHE A 405 -8.89 -18.86 11.50
C PHE A 405 -8.28 -18.05 12.67
N ASN A 406 -7.05 -18.35 13.08
CA ASN A 406 -6.35 -17.59 14.10
C ASN A 406 -5.64 -16.39 13.48
N ALA A 407 -5.95 -15.17 13.92
CA ALA A 407 -5.25 -13.95 13.53
C ALA A 407 -4.11 -13.65 14.52
N PRO A 408 -2.84 -13.52 14.06
CA PRO A 408 -1.74 -13.02 14.89
C PRO A 408 -2.05 -11.64 15.45
N GLU A 409 -1.47 -11.31 16.62
CA GLU A 409 -1.66 -10.01 17.28
C GLU A 409 -1.40 -8.81 16.35
N PRO A 410 -0.35 -8.80 15.49
CA PRO A 410 -0.13 -7.73 14.53
C PRO A 410 -1.30 -7.48 13.56
N VAL A 411 -2.05 -8.52 13.17
CA VAL A 411 -3.24 -8.40 12.31
C VAL A 411 -4.39 -7.70 13.05
N THR A 412 -4.59 -8.04 14.32
CA THR A 412 -5.61 -7.40 15.15
C THR A 412 -5.28 -5.92 15.39
N ARG A 413 -4.00 -5.62 15.64
CA ARG A 413 -3.49 -4.25 15.76
C ARG A 413 -3.71 -3.44 14.47
N ALA A 414 -3.49 -4.04 13.30
CA ALA A 414 -3.77 -3.45 12.00
C ALA A 414 -5.23 -3.04 11.82
N ALA A 415 -6.15 -3.94 12.19
CA ALA A 415 -7.59 -3.67 12.12
C ALA A 415 -8.01 -2.49 13.03
N VAL A 416 -7.46 -2.41 14.24
CA VAL A 416 -7.70 -1.27 15.15
C VAL A 416 -7.17 0.03 14.54
N LEU A 417 -5.93 0.03 14.04
CA LEU A 417 -5.33 1.20 13.37
C LEU A 417 -6.21 1.69 12.23
N TYR A 418 -6.62 0.78 11.36
CA TYR A 418 -7.48 1.09 10.22
C TYR A 418 -8.80 1.71 10.63
N VAL A 419 -9.52 1.11 11.59
CA VAL A 419 -10.82 1.63 12.04
C VAL A 419 -10.69 3.04 12.61
N PHE A 420 -9.73 3.27 13.50
CA PHE A 420 -9.54 4.62 14.06
C PHE A 420 -9.11 5.64 13.01
N ARG A 421 -8.32 5.24 12.00
CA ARG A 421 -8.00 6.12 10.88
C ARG A 421 -9.20 6.44 10.01
N VAL A 422 -10.08 5.48 9.73
CA VAL A 422 -11.33 5.72 8.97
C VAL A 422 -12.25 6.66 9.72
N MET A 423 -12.27 6.60 11.06
CA MET A 423 -13.04 7.52 11.90
C MET A 423 -12.46 8.95 11.91
N VAL A 424 -11.18 9.12 11.53
CA VAL A 424 -10.59 10.44 11.27
C VAL A 424 -11.07 10.88 9.89
N ASP A 425 -12.13 11.69 9.87
CA ASP A 425 -12.68 12.35 8.68
C ASP A 425 -11.77 13.51 8.22
N ASP A 426 -10.53 13.17 7.88
CA ASP A 426 -9.46 14.07 7.45
C ASP A 426 -8.37 13.32 6.67
N ASP A 427 -7.61 14.03 5.84
CA ASP A 427 -6.56 13.49 4.98
C ASP A 427 -5.21 13.39 5.72
N ILE A 428 -5.18 12.60 6.80
CA ILE A 428 -3.93 12.33 7.54
C ILE A 428 -3.20 11.09 7.00
N PRO A 429 -1.86 11.06 7.02
CA PRO A 429 -1.11 9.85 6.69
C PRO A 429 -1.39 8.76 7.72
N MET A 430 -1.34 7.51 7.27
CA MET A 430 -1.35 6.37 8.19
C MET A 430 0.07 6.13 8.72
N ASN A 431 0.27 6.25 10.02
CA ASN A 431 1.56 6.02 10.66
C ASN A 431 1.39 5.51 12.10
N ALA A 432 2.51 5.18 12.77
CA ALA A 432 2.50 4.65 14.13
C ALA A 432 1.89 5.61 15.17
N GLY A 433 1.87 6.92 14.87
CA GLY A 433 1.28 7.97 15.69
C GLY A 433 -0.21 7.75 15.98
N CYS A 434 -0.97 7.23 15.02
CA CYS A 434 -2.41 6.95 15.17
C CYS A 434 -2.74 6.01 16.33
N LEU A 435 -1.80 5.12 16.72
CA LEU A 435 -2.02 4.14 17.79
C LEU A 435 -1.54 4.62 19.16
N ARG A 436 -0.79 5.73 19.24
CA ARG A 436 -0.29 6.26 20.51
C ARG A 436 -1.41 6.56 21.54
N PRO A 437 -2.58 7.11 21.17
CA PRO A 437 -3.67 7.33 22.12
C PRO A 437 -4.59 6.10 22.31
N ILE A 438 -4.26 4.95 21.72
CA ILE A 438 -5.08 3.74 21.74
C ILE A 438 -4.36 2.62 22.48
N ARG A 439 -4.91 2.21 23.63
CA ARG A 439 -4.47 1.02 24.35
C ARG A 439 -5.22 -0.20 23.80
N ILE A 440 -4.49 -1.17 23.26
CA ILE A 440 -5.06 -2.42 22.76
C ILE A 440 -4.84 -3.52 23.79
N VAL A 441 -5.89 -4.24 24.17
CA VAL A 441 -5.84 -5.41 25.05
C VAL A 441 -6.34 -6.62 24.29
N ILE A 442 -5.45 -7.56 24.01
CA ILE A 442 -5.78 -8.83 23.34
C ILE A 442 -5.48 -9.97 24.32
N PRO A 443 -6.46 -10.84 24.62
CA PRO A 443 -6.21 -11.97 25.52
C PRO A 443 -5.18 -12.93 24.94
N GLU A 444 -4.18 -13.30 25.73
CA GLU A 444 -3.24 -14.35 25.36
C GLU A 444 -3.99 -15.66 25.05
N HIS A 445 -3.47 -16.44 24.10
CA HIS A 445 -4.08 -17.71 23.68
C HIS A 445 -5.52 -17.61 23.16
N SER A 446 -5.97 -16.42 22.77
CA SER A 446 -7.19 -16.24 21.98
C SER A 446 -6.92 -16.48 20.49
N MET A 447 -7.98 -16.59 19.70
CA MET A 447 -7.85 -16.62 18.24
C MET A 447 -7.28 -15.32 17.65
N LEU A 448 -7.13 -14.24 18.43
CA LEU A 448 -6.51 -12.97 18.04
C LEU A 448 -5.07 -12.82 18.55
N SER A 449 -4.57 -13.80 19.30
CA SER A 449 -3.18 -13.91 19.76
C SER A 449 -2.80 -15.39 19.88
N PRO A 450 -2.81 -16.14 18.76
CA PRO A 450 -2.42 -17.54 18.76
C PRO A 450 -0.94 -17.73 19.13
N LYS A 451 -0.61 -18.93 19.62
CA LYS A 451 0.77 -19.36 19.82
C LYS A 451 1.19 -20.35 18.74
N TYR A 452 2.48 -20.30 18.41
CA TYR A 452 3.12 -21.30 17.57
C TYR A 452 2.83 -22.72 18.12
N PRO A 453 2.48 -23.71 17.27
CA PRO A 453 2.53 -23.70 15.80
C PRO A 453 1.15 -23.53 15.11
N ALA A 454 0.20 -22.78 15.67
CA ALA A 454 -1.14 -22.65 15.06
C ALA A 454 -1.11 -22.20 13.59
N ALA A 455 -2.04 -22.70 12.78
CA ALA A 455 -2.31 -22.15 11.45
C ALA A 455 -2.99 -20.76 11.56
N VAL A 456 -2.69 -19.86 10.62
CA VAL A 456 -3.08 -18.44 10.68
C VAL A 456 -3.53 -17.83 9.35
N VAL A 457 -3.48 -18.54 8.22
CA VAL A 457 -3.72 -17.95 6.89
C VAL A 457 -5.11 -17.32 6.78
N ALA A 458 -6.17 -17.97 7.30
CA ALA A 458 -7.51 -17.39 7.33
C ALA A 458 -7.65 -16.28 8.39
N GLY A 459 -6.75 -16.22 9.36
CA GLY A 459 -6.63 -15.11 10.30
C GLY A 459 -6.41 -13.76 9.60
N ASN A 460 -5.52 -13.73 8.62
CA ASN A 460 -5.20 -12.53 7.85
C ASN A 460 -6.35 -12.11 6.91
N VAL A 461 -7.04 -13.06 6.29
CA VAL A 461 -7.98 -12.76 5.19
C VAL A 461 -9.47 -12.84 5.58
N GLU A 462 -9.82 -13.53 6.67
CA GLU A 462 -11.19 -13.68 7.16
C GLU A 462 -11.37 -13.05 8.55
N THR A 463 -10.56 -13.46 9.53
CA THR A 463 -10.71 -12.99 10.92
C THR A 463 -10.43 -11.50 11.04
N SER A 464 -9.48 -10.95 10.28
CA SER A 464 -9.21 -9.50 10.22
C SER A 464 -10.42 -8.68 9.75
N GLN A 465 -11.19 -9.19 8.79
CA GLN A 465 -12.43 -8.56 8.31
C GLN A 465 -13.50 -8.60 9.40
N ALA A 466 -13.61 -9.73 10.10
CA ALA A 466 -14.54 -9.89 11.22
C ALA A 466 -14.20 -8.95 12.40
N VAL A 467 -12.92 -8.79 12.73
CA VAL A 467 -12.46 -7.82 13.75
C VAL A 467 -12.84 -6.41 13.34
N THR A 468 -12.62 -6.05 12.08
CA THR A 468 -12.95 -4.72 11.53
C THR A 468 -14.45 -4.44 11.60
N ASN A 469 -15.29 -5.38 11.16
CA ASN A 469 -16.75 -5.28 11.29
C ASN A 469 -17.19 -5.17 12.76
N CYS A 470 -16.57 -5.94 13.68
CA CYS A 470 -16.88 -5.88 15.10
C CYS A 470 -16.59 -4.50 15.71
N LEU A 471 -15.46 -3.89 15.34
CA LEU A 471 -15.07 -2.55 15.78
C LEU A 471 -16.01 -1.46 15.23
N PHE A 472 -16.34 -1.48 13.93
CA PHE A 472 -17.31 -0.53 13.36
C PHE A 472 -18.71 -0.71 13.93
N GLY A 473 -19.12 -1.95 14.19
CA GLY A 473 -20.37 -2.28 14.87
C GLY A 473 -20.41 -1.71 16.29
N ALA A 474 -19.32 -1.81 17.06
CA ALA A 474 -19.20 -1.21 18.38
C ALA A 474 -19.30 0.32 18.34
N LEU A 475 -18.60 0.95 17.41
CA LEU A 475 -18.63 2.41 17.25
C LEU A 475 -19.94 2.94 16.63
N GLY A 476 -20.79 2.05 16.10
CA GLY A 476 -22.02 2.42 15.40
C GLY A 476 -21.76 3.25 14.14
N ALA A 477 -20.57 3.13 13.54
CA ALA A 477 -20.13 4.01 12.46
C ALA A 477 -20.57 3.53 11.07
N LEU A 478 -20.46 2.21 10.83
CA LEU A 478 -20.76 1.57 9.54
C LEU A 478 -21.49 0.25 9.77
N ALA A 479 -22.44 -0.08 8.90
CA ALA A 479 -22.97 -1.44 8.82
C ALA A 479 -21.86 -2.43 8.47
N ALA A 480 -22.11 -3.73 8.66
CA ALA A 480 -21.11 -4.74 8.32
C ALA A 480 -20.84 -4.70 6.81
N ALA A 481 -19.57 -4.63 6.41
CA ALA A 481 -19.19 -5.04 5.06
C ALA A 481 -19.36 -6.55 4.90
N GLN A 482 -19.03 -7.08 3.73
CA GLN A 482 -19.10 -8.50 3.43
C GLN A 482 -18.35 -9.42 4.42
N GLY A 483 -17.39 -8.89 5.20
CA GLY A 483 -16.76 -9.60 6.32
C GLY A 483 -15.86 -10.78 5.92
N THR A 484 -15.50 -10.87 4.64
CA THR A 484 -14.66 -11.90 4.03
C THR A 484 -13.94 -11.32 2.82
N MET A 485 -12.78 -11.88 2.45
CA MET A 485 -12.12 -11.56 1.17
C MET A 485 -12.52 -12.52 0.03
N ASN A 486 -13.34 -13.55 0.32
CA ASN A 486 -13.73 -14.61 -0.64
C ASN A 486 -12.54 -15.17 -1.40
N ASN A 487 -11.56 -15.69 -0.65
CA ASN A 487 -10.30 -16.12 -1.21
C ASN A 487 -10.49 -17.38 -2.04
N LEU A 488 -10.28 -17.26 -3.34
CA LEU A 488 -10.24 -18.38 -4.27
C LEU A 488 -8.79 -18.69 -4.60
N ASN A 489 -8.41 -19.95 -4.38
CA ASN A 489 -7.13 -20.46 -4.84
C ASN A 489 -7.38 -21.64 -5.75
N PHE A 490 -6.54 -21.78 -6.76
CA PHE A 490 -6.46 -23.01 -7.51
C PHE A 490 -5.06 -23.22 -8.08
N GLY A 491 -4.74 -24.47 -8.36
CA GLY A 491 -3.48 -24.78 -8.99
C GLY A 491 -3.17 -26.26 -9.08
N ASN A 492 -1.98 -26.53 -9.60
CA ASN A 492 -1.34 -27.83 -9.68
C ASN A 492 0.18 -27.63 -9.55
N ASP A 493 1.00 -28.60 -9.97
CA ASP A 493 2.46 -28.51 -9.87
C ASP A 493 3.05 -27.38 -10.74
N GLN A 494 2.35 -26.94 -11.79
CA GLN A 494 2.83 -25.93 -12.74
C GLN A 494 2.23 -24.55 -12.46
N TYR A 495 0.94 -24.49 -12.11
CA TYR A 495 0.19 -23.25 -11.97
C TYR A 495 -0.26 -23.04 -10.53
N GLN A 496 -0.10 -21.83 -10.01
CA GLN A 496 -0.65 -21.42 -8.72
C GLN A 496 -1.30 -20.04 -8.87
N TYR A 497 -2.59 -19.98 -8.53
CA TYR A 497 -3.40 -18.77 -8.60
C TYR A 497 -4.08 -18.50 -7.27
N TYR A 498 -4.06 -17.24 -6.87
CA TYR A 498 -4.75 -16.72 -5.70
C TYR A 498 -5.48 -15.43 -6.08
N GLU A 499 -6.76 -15.32 -5.71
CA GLU A 499 -7.61 -14.14 -5.89
C GLU A 499 -8.53 -13.88 -4.71
N THR A 500 -8.65 -12.62 -4.30
CA THR A 500 -9.75 -12.14 -3.43
C THR A 500 -10.88 -11.58 -4.30
N ILE A 501 -12.13 -11.89 -3.97
CA ILE A 501 -13.30 -11.47 -4.77
C ILE A 501 -14.09 -10.40 -4.01
N CYS A 502 -14.33 -9.26 -4.69
CA CYS A 502 -15.03 -8.11 -4.16
C CYS A 502 -16.52 -8.37 -3.86
N SER A 503 -17.18 -7.41 -3.21
CA SER A 503 -18.63 -7.39 -3.01
C SER A 503 -19.09 -5.94 -2.81
N GLY A 504 -20.32 -5.73 -2.37
CA GLY A 504 -20.80 -4.40 -2.03
C GLY A 504 -20.16 -3.84 -0.76
N SER A 505 -19.89 -2.53 -0.75
CA SER A 505 -19.46 -1.81 0.46
C SER A 505 -20.63 -1.53 1.40
N PRO A 506 -20.38 -1.32 2.71
CA PRO A 506 -21.44 -1.06 3.67
C PRO A 506 -22.05 0.33 3.50
N ALA A 507 -23.32 0.44 3.89
CA ALA A 507 -24.00 1.72 4.05
C ALA A 507 -23.59 2.40 5.37
N GLY A 508 -23.65 3.72 5.38
CA GLY A 508 -23.33 4.53 6.56
C GLY A 508 -24.20 5.78 6.71
N PRO A 509 -23.88 6.66 7.67
CA PRO A 509 -24.67 7.85 7.93
C PRO A 509 -24.56 8.85 6.77
N GLY A 510 -25.56 8.86 5.90
CA GLY A 510 -25.66 9.84 4.81
C GLY A 510 -25.27 9.31 3.43
N PHE A 511 -24.94 8.02 3.29
CA PHE A 511 -24.48 7.46 2.01
C PHE A 511 -24.85 5.98 1.84
N ASP A 512 -25.21 5.64 0.60
CA ASP A 512 -25.33 4.26 0.12
C ASP A 512 -23.94 3.62 -0.07
N GLY A 513 -23.88 2.29 -0.04
CA GLY A 513 -22.69 1.53 -0.39
C GLY A 513 -22.48 1.45 -1.90
N THR A 514 -21.24 1.19 -2.31
CA THR A 514 -20.81 1.00 -3.69
C THR A 514 -20.81 -0.48 -4.05
N ASP A 515 -21.30 -0.84 -5.22
CA ASP A 515 -21.34 -2.22 -5.70
C ASP A 515 -19.95 -2.73 -6.09
N ALA A 516 -19.69 -4.03 -5.86
CA ALA A 516 -18.54 -4.76 -6.38
C ALA A 516 -17.14 -4.11 -6.16
N VAL A 517 -16.87 -3.61 -4.95
CA VAL A 517 -15.58 -3.07 -4.52
C VAL A 517 -14.95 -3.88 -3.38
N HIS A 518 -13.62 -3.84 -3.28
CA HIS A 518 -12.91 -4.33 -2.11
C HIS A 518 -13.04 -3.33 -0.96
N THR A 519 -13.16 -3.84 0.26
CA THR A 519 -13.35 -3.01 1.46
C THR A 519 -12.47 -3.48 2.59
N HIS A 520 -12.17 -2.55 3.50
CA HIS A 520 -11.52 -2.82 4.78
C HIS A 520 -10.14 -3.44 4.63
N MET A 521 -9.93 -4.68 5.08
CA MET A 521 -8.59 -5.28 5.17
C MET A 521 -7.99 -5.66 3.81
N THR A 522 -8.67 -5.35 2.70
CA THR A 522 -8.22 -5.60 1.33
C THR A 522 -8.56 -4.42 0.42
N ASN A 523 -7.70 -4.16 -0.55
CA ASN A 523 -7.87 -3.16 -1.60
C ASN A 523 -7.14 -3.60 -2.88
N THR A 524 -7.14 -4.91 -3.15
CA THR A 524 -6.50 -5.47 -4.36
C THR A 524 -7.35 -5.19 -5.59
N ARG A 525 -6.73 -5.24 -6.77
CA ARG A 525 -7.47 -5.35 -8.02
C ARG A 525 -7.85 -6.80 -8.30
N LEU A 526 -8.95 -6.97 -9.01
CA LEU A 526 -9.28 -8.22 -9.67
C LEU A 526 -8.19 -8.54 -10.71
N THR A 527 -7.91 -9.82 -10.96
CA THR A 527 -7.09 -10.18 -12.13
C THR A 527 -7.88 -9.86 -13.40
N ASP A 528 -7.27 -9.11 -14.31
CA ASP A 528 -7.86 -8.83 -15.61
C ASP A 528 -8.24 -10.15 -16.32
N PRO A 529 -9.47 -10.28 -16.86
CA PRO A 529 -9.91 -11.52 -17.49
C PRO A 529 -8.97 -12.04 -18.59
N GLU A 530 -8.40 -11.16 -19.43
CA GLU A 530 -7.50 -11.56 -20.50
C GLU A 530 -6.17 -12.06 -19.91
N VAL A 531 -5.67 -11.42 -18.87
CA VAL A 531 -4.47 -11.88 -18.16
C VAL A 531 -4.72 -13.22 -17.47
N LEU A 532 -5.88 -13.40 -16.84
CA LEU A 532 -6.26 -14.66 -16.19
C LEU A 532 -6.24 -15.81 -17.19
N GLU A 533 -6.93 -15.67 -18.32
CA GLU A 533 -7.05 -16.70 -19.35
C GLU A 533 -5.75 -16.93 -20.13
N PHE A 534 -4.91 -15.89 -20.26
CA PHE A 534 -3.61 -16.00 -20.91
C PHE A 534 -2.57 -16.72 -20.04
N ARG A 535 -2.62 -16.51 -18.72
CA ARG A 535 -1.59 -17.00 -17.78
C ARG A 535 -1.95 -18.34 -17.14
N TYR A 536 -3.23 -18.70 -17.12
CA TYR A 536 -3.72 -19.89 -16.43
C TYR A 536 -4.70 -20.65 -17.34
N PRO A 537 -4.72 -22.00 -17.31
CA PRO A 537 -5.60 -22.80 -18.15
C PRO A 537 -7.02 -22.83 -17.56
N VAL A 538 -7.68 -21.68 -17.59
CA VAL A 538 -9.06 -21.44 -17.15
C VAL A 538 -9.76 -20.48 -18.12
N LEU A 539 -11.09 -20.44 -18.08
CA LEU A 539 -11.93 -19.48 -18.81
C LEU A 539 -12.88 -18.79 -17.83
N LEU A 540 -12.95 -17.47 -17.85
CA LEU A 540 -13.94 -16.70 -17.10
C LEU A 540 -15.26 -16.68 -17.89
N GLU A 541 -16.20 -17.54 -17.52
CA GLU A 541 -17.49 -17.66 -18.26
C GLU A 541 -18.47 -16.53 -17.94
N ASP A 542 -18.46 -16.05 -16.70
CA ASP A 542 -19.43 -15.08 -16.19
C ASP A 542 -18.85 -14.29 -15.02
N PHE A 543 -18.99 -12.97 -15.05
CA PHE A 543 -18.70 -12.10 -13.92
C PHE A 543 -19.61 -10.87 -13.95
N HIS A 544 -20.56 -10.79 -13.01
CA HIS A 544 -21.54 -9.69 -12.96
C HIS A 544 -21.93 -9.30 -11.54
N ILE A 545 -22.45 -8.08 -11.41
CA ILE A 545 -23.06 -7.55 -10.18
C ILE A 545 -24.43 -8.21 -9.98
N ARG A 546 -24.67 -8.73 -8.78
CA ARG A 546 -25.95 -9.33 -8.38
C ARG A 546 -26.89 -8.22 -7.91
N GLU A 547 -27.61 -7.60 -8.85
CA GLU A 547 -28.49 -6.48 -8.55
C GLU A 547 -29.45 -6.76 -7.38
N ARG A 548 -29.61 -5.76 -6.50
CA ARG A 548 -30.50 -5.77 -5.32
C ARG A 548 -30.19 -6.88 -4.32
N SER A 549 -28.92 -7.22 -4.19
CA SER A 549 -28.43 -8.18 -3.19
C SER A 549 -27.94 -7.53 -1.90
N GLY A 550 -27.62 -6.24 -1.91
CA GLY A 550 -27.21 -5.45 -0.74
C GLY A 550 -28.30 -5.33 0.34
N GLY A 551 -27.88 -5.19 1.60
CA GLY A 551 -28.78 -4.93 2.72
C GLY A 551 -29.54 -3.62 2.54
N ARG A 552 -30.85 -3.63 2.78
CA ARG A 552 -31.71 -2.46 2.61
C ARG A 552 -31.69 -1.60 3.86
N GLY A 553 -31.87 -0.30 3.69
CA GLY A 553 -31.96 0.67 4.78
C GLY A 553 -32.44 2.00 4.26
N LYS A 554 -32.49 3.03 5.11
CA LYS A 554 -32.56 4.42 4.63
C LYS A 554 -31.47 4.63 3.58
N TRP A 555 -30.28 4.16 3.92
CA TRP A 555 -29.15 3.98 3.01
C TRP A 555 -28.96 2.47 2.74
N HIS A 556 -28.88 2.13 1.46
CA HIS A 556 -28.71 0.77 0.94
C HIS A 556 -27.23 0.42 0.89
N ALA A 557 -26.89 -0.82 1.25
CA ALA A 557 -25.56 -1.36 1.03
C ALA A 557 -25.33 -1.67 -0.45
N GLY A 558 -24.07 -1.75 -0.87
CA GLY A 558 -23.73 -2.17 -2.22
C GLY A 558 -24.10 -3.63 -2.49
N ASP A 559 -24.26 -3.94 -3.78
CA ASP A 559 -24.53 -5.27 -4.30
C ASP A 559 -23.25 -6.10 -4.44
N GLY A 560 -23.40 -7.41 -4.20
CA GLY A 560 -22.33 -8.39 -4.37
C GLY A 560 -22.17 -8.83 -5.83
N VAL A 561 -21.30 -9.82 -6.04
CA VAL A 561 -20.99 -10.33 -7.39
C VAL A 561 -21.25 -11.82 -7.51
N ARG A 562 -21.38 -12.28 -8.75
CA ARG A 562 -21.34 -13.69 -9.14
C ARG A 562 -20.19 -13.88 -10.13
N ARG A 563 -19.32 -14.86 -9.88
CA ARG A 563 -18.17 -15.19 -10.72
C ARG A 563 -18.15 -16.68 -11.04
N THR A 564 -17.98 -17.04 -12.30
CA THR A 564 -17.90 -18.44 -12.78
C THR A 564 -16.62 -18.64 -13.59
N ILE A 565 -15.75 -19.56 -13.14
CA ILE A 565 -14.49 -19.88 -13.81
C ILE A 565 -14.50 -21.36 -14.16
N ARG A 566 -14.37 -21.68 -15.46
CA ARG A 566 -14.25 -23.05 -15.96
C ARG A 566 -12.79 -23.43 -16.12
N PHE A 567 -12.44 -24.65 -15.74
CA PHE A 567 -11.08 -25.16 -15.77
C PHE A 567 -10.81 -25.90 -17.09
N LEU A 568 -9.59 -25.76 -17.62
CA LEU A 568 -9.12 -26.45 -18.82
C LEU A 568 -8.11 -27.56 -18.49
N GLU A 569 -7.58 -27.57 -17.27
CA GLU A 569 -6.72 -28.61 -16.71
C GLU A 569 -7.24 -29.04 -15.34
N ALA A 570 -6.87 -30.25 -14.91
CA ALA A 570 -7.18 -30.73 -13.57
C ALA A 570 -6.40 -29.92 -12.53
N MET A 571 -7.10 -29.42 -11.51
CA MET A 571 -6.51 -28.60 -10.45
C MET A 571 -7.13 -28.89 -9.09
N ASP A 572 -6.33 -28.67 -8.05
CA ASP A 572 -6.85 -28.48 -6.70
C ASP A 572 -7.43 -27.05 -6.62
N CYS A 573 -8.61 -26.93 -6.04
CA CYS A 573 -9.28 -25.65 -5.81
C CYS A 573 -9.67 -25.55 -4.34
N THR A 574 -9.32 -24.42 -3.71
CA THR A 574 -9.67 -24.14 -2.33
C THR A 574 -10.36 -22.80 -2.19
N ILE A 575 -11.25 -22.72 -1.21
CA ILE A 575 -11.92 -21.48 -0.83
C ILE A 575 -11.77 -21.24 0.67
N LEU A 576 -11.33 -20.03 1.03
CA LEU A 576 -11.42 -19.50 2.40
C LEU A 576 -12.41 -18.35 2.35
N SER A 577 -13.55 -18.52 3.01
CA SER A 577 -14.61 -17.52 2.98
C SER A 577 -15.59 -17.63 4.15
N GLY A 578 -16.03 -16.49 4.69
CA GLY A 578 -17.02 -16.37 5.77
C GLY A 578 -18.43 -16.01 5.26
N HIS A 579 -19.40 -15.78 6.15
CA HIS A 579 -20.78 -15.38 5.81
C HIS A 579 -21.53 -16.31 4.84
N ARG A 580 -21.33 -17.62 4.97
CA ARG A 580 -22.14 -18.68 4.38
C ARG A 580 -23.21 -19.18 5.37
N ARG A 581 -23.08 -18.81 6.67
CA ARG A 581 -24.06 -19.10 7.73
C ARG A 581 -24.59 -17.83 8.40
N VAL A 582 -23.71 -16.97 8.89
CA VAL A 582 -24.07 -15.73 9.60
C VAL A 582 -24.23 -14.60 8.59
N ARG A 583 -25.35 -13.87 8.62
CA ARG A 583 -25.58 -12.73 7.73
C ARG A 583 -24.80 -11.50 8.19
N PRO A 584 -24.15 -10.73 7.30
CA PRO A 584 -23.58 -9.43 7.65
C PRO A 584 -24.65 -8.49 8.23
N PHE A 585 -24.41 -7.92 9.41
CA PHE A 585 -25.42 -7.14 10.13
C PHE A 585 -25.65 -5.75 9.50
N GLY A 586 -26.89 -5.24 9.60
CA GLY A 586 -27.20 -3.83 9.37
C GLY A 586 -27.12 -3.00 10.65
N LEU A 587 -27.19 -1.67 10.55
CA LEU A 587 -27.20 -0.75 11.70
C LEU A 587 -28.44 0.13 11.76
N PHE A 588 -28.86 0.49 12.97
CA PHE A 588 -29.96 1.43 13.27
C PHE A 588 -31.27 1.14 12.52
N GLY A 589 -31.63 -0.15 12.39
CA GLY A 589 -32.84 -0.59 11.69
C GLY A 589 -32.62 -0.98 10.24
N GLY A 590 -31.40 -0.85 9.71
CA GLY A 590 -31.03 -1.41 8.41
C GLY A 590 -31.08 -2.94 8.41
N GLU A 591 -31.52 -3.50 7.30
CA GLU A 591 -31.59 -4.95 7.07
C GLU A 591 -30.19 -5.55 6.90
N PRO A 592 -29.96 -6.78 7.40
CA PRO A 592 -28.72 -7.49 7.18
C PRO A 592 -28.53 -7.86 5.71
N GLY A 593 -27.28 -7.97 5.27
CA GLY A 593 -26.93 -8.45 3.93
C GLY A 593 -27.26 -9.93 3.72
N GLN A 594 -27.03 -10.41 2.50
CA GLN A 594 -27.23 -11.81 2.11
C GLN A 594 -25.98 -12.65 2.42
N VAL A 595 -26.17 -13.94 2.70
CA VAL A 595 -25.07 -14.90 2.76
C VAL A 595 -24.52 -15.20 1.36
N GLY A 596 -23.24 -15.56 1.31
CA GLY A 596 -22.57 -16.04 0.11
C GLY A 596 -22.84 -17.51 -0.17
N GLU A 597 -22.48 -17.97 -1.36
CA GLU A 597 -22.60 -19.35 -1.77
C GLU A 597 -21.44 -19.76 -2.69
N ASN A 598 -20.95 -20.98 -2.49
CA ASN A 598 -19.87 -21.57 -3.29
C ASN A 598 -20.40 -22.87 -3.93
N TRP A 599 -20.18 -23.05 -5.23
CA TRP A 599 -20.63 -24.23 -5.96
C TRP A 599 -19.60 -24.70 -6.98
N VAL A 600 -19.55 -26.01 -7.23
CA VAL A 600 -18.87 -26.59 -8.39
C VAL A 600 -19.92 -27.12 -9.36
N ARG A 601 -19.83 -26.72 -10.62
CA ARG A 601 -20.56 -27.34 -11.72
C ARG A 601 -19.72 -28.49 -12.26
N ARG A 602 -20.15 -29.72 -11.99
CA ARG A 602 -19.51 -30.96 -12.43
C ARG A 602 -19.78 -31.23 -13.92
N GLN A 603 -19.00 -32.12 -14.53
CA GLN A 603 -19.14 -32.44 -15.98
C GLN A 603 -20.53 -33.01 -16.35
N ASP A 604 -21.16 -33.74 -15.42
CA ASP A 604 -22.52 -34.28 -15.60
C ASP A 604 -23.63 -33.21 -15.43
N GLY A 605 -23.25 -31.94 -15.20
CA GLY A 605 -24.15 -30.83 -14.96
C GLY A 605 -24.60 -30.69 -13.50
N ARG A 606 -24.17 -31.58 -12.58
CA ARG A 606 -24.50 -31.50 -11.16
C ARG A 606 -23.89 -30.24 -10.54
N MET A 607 -24.70 -29.51 -9.78
CA MET A 607 -24.24 -28.42 -8.93
C MET A 607 -23.93 -28.94 -7.53
N GLU A 608 -22.66 -29.06 -7.21
CA GLU A 608 -22.16 -29.49 -5.90
C GLU A 608 -21.91 -28.27 -5.02
N LYS A 609 -22.55 -28.23 -3.84
CA LYS A 609 -22.38 -27.11 -2.89
C LYS A 609 -21.11 -27.30 -2.09
N LEU A 610 -20.26 -26.27 -2.05
CA LEU A 610 -19.10 -26.22 -1.16
C LEU A 610 -19.43 -25.42 0.11
N GLN A 611 -18.72 -25.72 1.19
CA GLN A 611 -18.77 -24.92 2.42
C GLN A 611 -18.06 -23.56 2.23
N GLY A 612 -18.10 -22.70 3.26
CA GLY A 612 -17.37 -21.43 3.26
C GLY A 612 -15.85 -21.63 3.25
N CYS A 613 -15.36 -22.62 4.00
CA CYS A 613 -13.97 -23.02 4.05
C CYS A 613 -13.88 -24.46 3.55
N ASP A 614 -13.46 -24.67 2.30
CA ASP A 614 -13.58 -25.98 1.65
C ASP A 614 -12.55 -26.19 0.53
N ALA A 615 -12.31 -27.45 0.17
CA ALA A 615 -11.41 -27.83 -0.90
C ALA A 615 -12.02 -28.93 -1.77
N THR A 616 -11.71 -28.89 -3.06
CA THR A 616 -12.13 -29.90 -4.03
C THR A 616 -11.13 -30.00 -5.16
N LYS A 617 -11.12 -31.15 -5.83
CA LYS A 617 -10.54 -31.25 -7.17
C LYS A 617 -11.55 -30.80 -8.21
N ILE A 618 -11.07 -30.10 -9.22
CA ILE A 618 -11.86 -29.66 -10.37
C ILE A 618 -11.23 -30.26 -11.62
N GLU A 619 -12.03 -31.00 -12.38
CA GLU A 619 -11.61 -31.64 -13.62
C GLU A 619 -11.77 -30.67 -14.81
N PRO A 620 -11.05 -30.88 -15.94
CA PRO A 620 -11.25 -30.10 -17.16
C PRO A 620 -12.72 -30.08 -17.58
N GLY A 621 -13.24 -28.90 -17.92
CA GLY A 621 -14.65 -28.68 -18.28
C GLY A 621 -15.58 -28.37 -17.10
N GLU A 622 -15.16 -28.65 -15.87
CA GLU A 622 -15.90 -28.26 -14.66
C GLU A 622 -15.65 -26.78 -14.30
N ALA A 623 -16.54 -26.18 -13.50
CA ALA A 623 -16.44 -24.78 -13.14
C ALA A 623 -16.70 -24.49 -11.66
N ILE A 624 -15.92 -23.58 -11.08
CA ILE A 624 -16.21 -22.99 -9.77
C ILE A 624 -17.13 -21.79 -9.95
N VAL A 625 -18.16 -21.68 -9.10
CA VAL A 625 -19.13 -20.58 -9.08
C VAL A 625 -19.18 -19.98 -7.69
N ILE A 626 -18.90 -18.70 -7.58
CA ILE A 626 -18.89 -17.96 -6.31
C ILE A 626 -19.94 -16.86 -6.38
N LYS A 627 -20.85 -16.83 -5.41
CA LYS A 627 -21.70 -15.68 -5.09
C LYS A 627 -21.20 -15.08 -3.79
N THR A 628 -20.78 -13.82 -3.81
CA THR A 628 -20.25 -13.19 -2.59
C THR A 628 -21.39 -12.79 -1.64
N PRO A 629 -21.16 -12.85 -0.31
CA PRO A 629 -22.06 -12.27 0.67
C PRO A 629 -22.10 -10.76 0.50
N THR A 630 -23.16 -10.10 0.94
CA THR A 630 -23.34 -8.65 0.76
C THR A 630 -23.35 -7.90 2.07
N ALA A 631 -23.01 -6.61 2.02
CA ALA A 631 -22.99 -5.76 3.20
C ALA A 631 -24.40 -5.45 3.74
N GLY A 632 -24.47 -5.01 5.00
CA GLY A 632 -25.71 -4.59 5.66
C GLY A 632 -26.12 -3.15 5.36
N GLY A 633 -27.42 -2.86 5.45
CA GLY A 633 -27.97 -1.52 5.27
C GLY A 633 -27.86 -0.64 6.52
N TYR A 634 -28.15 0.65 6.37
CA TYR A 634 -28.12 1.64 7.46
C TYR A 634 -29.46 2.39 7.56
N GLY A 635 -30.03 2.44 8.77
CA GLY A 635 -31.31 3.11 9.03
C GLY A 635 -32.52 2.33 8.54
N ASP A 636 -33.71 2.67 9.04
CA ASP A 636 -34.97 2.01 8.65
C ASP A 636 -35.28 2.22 7.15
N PRO A 637 -35.49 1.15 6.35
CA PRO A 637 -35.85 1.26 4.93
C PRO A 637 -37.05 2.14 4.62
N SER A 638 -38.00 2.31 5.55
CA SER A 638 -39.18 3.17 5.39
C SER A 638 -38.85 4.66 5.34
N GLN A 639 -37.65 5.06 5.79
CA GLN A 639 -37.18 6.45 5.80
C GLN A 639 -36.49 6.87 4.50
N ARG A 640 -36.37 5.96 3.53
CA ARG A 640 -35.80 6.29 2.22
C ARG A 640 -36.80 7.12 1.43
N GLU A 641 -36.39 8.31 1.02
CA GLU A 641 -37.16 9.11 0.07
C GLU A 641 -37.23 8.36 -1.26
N ARG A 642 -38.45 8.26 -1.83
CA ARG A 642 -38.72 7.47 -3.03
C ARG A 642 -38.18 8.08 -4.31
#